data_AF-A0A0K0D2L9-F1
#
_entry.id   AF-A0A0K0D2L9-F1
#
_cell.length_a   1.000
_cell.length_b   1.000
_cell.length_c   1.000
_cell.angle_alpha   90.00
_cell.angle_beta   90.00
_cell.angle_gamma   90.00
#
_symmetry.space_group_name_H-M   'P 1'
#
loop_
_entity.id
_entity.type
_entity.pdbx_description
1 polymer ?
#
loop_
_entity_poly.entity_id
_entity_poly.type
_entity_poly.pdbx_seq_one_letter_code
_entity_poly.pdbx_strand_id
1 'polypeptide(L)'
;MNLDTEVRSSSPVPDRPFHRALRGADSDALERVKEWIIIIFFPGMLLVLELCLAQPTTHDTTFANLVSQLGFNSVAFWKIAVPQVYDSDLSFGTQYRDSLLFSLALYDVNNSKNRLRELYAAVPGVRQSMLGVHAKKFGEKYRHIQMVRSRANSRMSSVHGSMEDLLSLDNDAVEDGQSDGASEGLSSGTGVGGLTTTSHHKQRVINVSNAPPISLKRKDSGCWEIKQGSGGLVSCVDPVMSVDKENIWLSNLGINIKDERDEMDIHPPSTNSLGLPLIKQARAGEIFHVLEEDDKKQELTAKEQIVERDMSLLSVLHDYNRSNYQLNPVFVNQEDYNAYYGGISNGLLWPALHNLSEYIVKEYDDPNVLREHWCAYVRVNYQFGINAARNSRPQDFIWIHDYHLMLTGQIMRSLDSNLEVGFFLHIPFQPPPDFMKKYKLVADPVLRSILRFTKYGFNREVKDHALFHCILLYSFKVGFQTHRDRERYVELVRQHIPRARVHFDNRIDIFTVTYEGWTCSLGVFPVSIKNEDFLSIANEPQCAIDAQEIKQEVLANSGEGGCFFFSVERFDYTKGIMEKLKAWKRYFEKYPERKGLDVLYQVAVTNRRAVESYKIYQDNCLALAAHINETIRCESRPGWKPLRFETDGLPRTRLVAYYLAMDIGVVTPSKDGMNLVAKEMMVCNPAASLVLSSGAGTEVQLGNAGFYSDDEKYYHRVDDISNTENFADVFYRAATEERAVRQEHGGRLNQFLKSHDIDEWSSAFLDPSWTHEVIRPSEIKQLADFYMLMAQTGQVRRQIVEVVLKGMPIRPHFVLSLENAKDSLEKSCLPDTNRLVLETTSHSEDAEGANTHATFDISDELSELQKDLAFLSFIQSDETNNVEQFIDTLGSFHPSGPTAFVAEVEKAAALLTLGDHFHYVFTDR
;
A
#
# COMPACT_ATOMS: atom_id res chain seq x y z
N MET A 1 54.76 -10.60 35.75
CA MET A 1 56.24 -10.50 35.66
C MET A 1 56.58 -9.02 35.59
N ASN A 2 57.43 -8.56 36.52
CA ASN A 2 57.79 -7.16 36.78
C ASN A 2 58.48 -6.45 35.61
N LEU A 3 58.37 -5.11 35.59
CA LEU A 3 59.52 -4.20 35.55
C LEU A 3 59.10 -2.74 35.82
N ASP A 4 59.51 -2.26 37.00
CA ASP A 4 59.67 -0.85 37.37
C ASP A 4 60.80 -0.20 36.54
N THR A 5 60.71 1.11 36.23
CA THR A 5 61.62 2.17 36.72
C THR A 5 61.43 3.53 36.00
N GLU A 6 61.30 4.58 36.84
CA GLU A 6 61.63 6.03 36.78
C GLU A 6 62.03 6.72 35.45
N VAL A 7 61.68 7.99 35.17
CA VAL A 7 62.37 9.20 35.71
C VAL A 7 61.60 10.54 35.40
N ARG A 8 61.41 11.34 36.47
CA ARG A 8 61.49 12.82 36.68
C ARG A 8 60.79 13.90 35.81
N SER A 9 59.82 14.55 36.46
CA SER A 9 59.63 16.00 36.74
C SER A 9 59.79 17.11 35.67
N SER A 10 58.71 17.86 35.44
CA SER A 10 58.56 19.34 35.65
C SER A 10 57.31 19.86 34.91
N SER A 11 56.17 20.10 35.57
CA SER A 11 55.72 21.40 36.12
C SER A 11 54.19 21.27 36.44
N PRO A 12 53.60 22.02 37.38
CA PRO A 12 52.26 21.73 37.88
C PRO A 12 51.18 22.30 36.94
N VAL A 13 50.37 21.43 36.35
CA VAL A 13 49.07 21.81 35.74
C VAL A 13 48.02 21.75 36.86
N PRO A 14 47.06 22.69 36.95
CA PRO A 14 46.13 22.74 38.07
C PRO A 14 45.30 21.45 38.16
N ASP A 15 45.27 20.86 39.35
CA ASP A 15 44.42 19.72 39.71
C ASP A 15 42.97 19.99 39.29
N ARG A 16 42.45 19.19 38.35
CA ARG A 16 41.04 19.26 37.92
C ARG A 16 40.18 18.31 38.78
N PRO A 17 39.06 18.78 39.36
CA PRO A 17 38.23 18.02 40.31
C PRO A 17 37.53 16.79 39.72
N PHE A 18 37.48 16.67 38.39
CA PHE A 18 36.75 15.60 37.70
C PHE A 18 37.41 14.21 37.78
N HIS A 19 38.74 14.16 37.96
CA HIS A 19 39.48 12.89 37.90
C HIS A 19 39.35 12.01 39.14
N ARG A 20 38.97 12.58 40.30
CA ARG A 20 38.81 11.83 41.56
C ARG A 20 37.43 11.19 41.71
N ALA A 21 36.41 11.70 41.01
CA ALA A 21 35.03 11.22 41.15
C ALA A 21 34.76 9.85 40.51
N LEU A 22 35.56 9.44 39.51
CA LEU A 22 35.25 8.27 38.67
C LEU A 22 36.02 6.99 39.00
N ARG A 23 37.00 7.02 39.92
CA ARG A 23 37.78 5.81 40.29
C ARG A 23 37.25 5.05 41.50
N GLY A 24 36.14 5.48 42.08
CA GLY A 24 35.49 4.81 43.22
C GLY A 24 33.96 4.93 43.22
N ALA A 25 33.35 5.18 42.07
CA ALA A 25 31.92 5.41 41.95
C ALA A 25 31.15 4.07 41.89
N ASP A 26 30.16 3.94 42.76
CA ASP A 26 29.16 2.87 42.81
C ASP A 26 28.34 2.80 41.51
N SER A 27 27.76 1.65 41.14
CA SER A 27 27.08 1.50 39.83
C SER A 27 25.93 2.51 39.64
N ASP A 28 25.24 2.87 40.72
CA ASP A 28 24.18 3.88 40.75
C ASP A 28 24.66 5.32 40.50
N ALA A 29 25.94 5.62 40.78
CA ALA A 29 26.51 6.92 40.48
C ALA A 29 26.87 7.03 38.99
N LEU A 30 27.29 5.92 38.38
CA LEU A 30 27.51 5.86 36.93
C LEU A 30 26.20 6.03 36.15
N GLU A 31 25.12 5.41 36.61
CA GLU A 31 23.82 5.48 35.94
C GLU A 31 23.20 6.89 36.01
N ARG A 32 23.34 7.57 37.16
CA ARG A 32 22.93 8.98 37.30
C ARG A 32 23.74 9.95 36.43
N VAL A 33 25.03 9.67 36.22
CA VAL A 33 25.86 10.45 35.29
C VAL A 33 25.42 10.22 33.84
N LYS A 34 25.02 8.99 33.47
CA LYS A 34 24.44 8.70 32.13
C LYS A 34 23.16 9.47 31.90
N GLU A 35 22.22 9.46 32.85
CA GLU A 35 20.96 10.20 32.74
C GLU A 35 21.20 11.71 32.62
N TRP A 36 22.12 12.27 33.41
CA TRP A 36 22.42 13.70 33.38
C TRP A 36 23.00 14.16 32.03
N ILE A 37 23.89 13.36 31.43
CA ILE A 37 24.48 13.63 30.11
C ILE A 37 23.40 13.60 29.01
N ILE A 38 22.48 12.64 29.07
CA ILE A 38 21.46 12.42 28.03
C ILE A 38 20.29 13.41 28.15
N ILE A 39 19.81 13.68 29.36
CA ILE A 39 18.56 14.43 29.59
C ILE A 39 18.80 15.94 29.63
N ILE A 40 19.97 16.38 30.11
CA ILE A 40 20.21 17.80 30.39
C ILE A 40 21.30 18.36 29.47
N PHE A 41 22.45 17.66 29.38
CA PHE A 41 23.62 18.22 28.72
C PHE A 41 23.54 18.23 27.19
N PHE A 42 23.22 17.10 26.54
CA PHE A 42 23.12 17.03 25.07
C PHE A 42 22.02 17.93 24.48
N PRO A 43 20.80 17.97 25.04
CA PRO A 43 19.77 18.90 24.57
C PRO A 43 20.18 20.37 24.72
N GLY A 44 20.80 20.75 25.84
CA GLY A 44 21.30 22.11 26.06
C GLY A 44 22.38 22.51 25.05
N MET A 45 23.30 21.60 24.76
CA MET A 45 24.33 21.81 23.73
C MET A 45 23.76 21.99 22.33
N LEU A 46 22.75 21.19 21.96
CA LEU A 46 22.08 21.29 20.67
C LEU A 46 21.35 22.63 20.53
N LEU A 47 20.69 23.09 21.61
CA LEU A 47 19.99 24.37 21.65
C LEU A 47 20.93 25.57 21.43
N VAL A 48 22.09 25.57 22.08
CA VAL A 48 23.13 26.61 21.88
C VAL A 48 23.62 26.59 20.43
N LEU A 49 23.77 25.41 19.84
CA LEU A 49 24.25 25.24 18.48
C LEU A 49 23.20 25.66 17.43
N GLU A 50 21.93 25.35 17.64
CA GLU A 50 20.81 25.80 16.83
C GLU A 50 20.68 27.33 16.85
N LEU A 51 20.86 27.94 18.02
CA LEU A 51 20.91 29.40 18.17
C LEU A 51 22.02 30.02 17.31
N CYS A 52 23.23 29.45 17.34
CA CYS A 52 24.34 29.93 16.53
C CYS A 52 24.14 29.70 15.02
N LEU A 53 23.45 28.62 14.62
CA LEU A 53 23.18 28.31 13.21
C LEU A 53 22.02 29.13 12.62
N ALA A 54 21.08 29.59 13.44
CA ALA A 54 19.96 30.43 13.01
C ALA A 54 20.40 31.85 12.62
N GLN A 55 21.50 32.36 13.19
CA GLN A 55 22.08 33.67 12.85
C GLN A 55 23.62 33.59 12.67
N PRO A 56 24.10 33.08 11.52
CA PRO A 56 25.50 32.74 11.30
C PRO A 56 26.46 33.95 11.34
N THR A 57 25.97 35.12 10.94
CA THR A 57 26.79 36.34 10.80
C THR A 57 27.02 37.08 12.12
N THR A 58 26.11 36.95 13.08
CA THR A 58 26.14 37.67 14.37
C THR A 58 26.84 36.89 15.49
N HIS A 59 26.84 35.55 15.43
CA HIS A 59 27.29 34.69 16.54
C HIS A 59 28.55 33.85 16.25
N ASP A 60 29.32 34.18 15.21
CA ASP A 60 30.49 33.39 14.80
C ASP A 60 31.58 33.30 15.89
N THR A 61 31.77 34.35 16.71
CA THR A 61 32.68 34.34 17.87
C THR A 61 32.19 33.47 19.02
N THR A 62 30.87 33.41 19.25
CA THR A 62 30.27 32.56 20.30
C THR A 62 30.35 31.10 19.90
N PHE A 63 30.09 30.80 18.62
CA PHE A 63 30.25 29.47 18.07
C PHE A 63 31.73 29.02 18.03
N ALA A 64 32.65 29.91 17.64
CA ALA A 64 34.08 29.62 17.67
C ALA A 64 34.58 29.33 19.10
N ASN A 65 34.07 30.04 20.11
CA ASN A 65 34.37 29.77 21.52
C ASN A 65 33.75 28.45 21.99
N LEU A 66 32.52 28.14 21.62
CA LEU A 66 31.87 26.85 21.90
C LEU A 66 32.68 25.69 21.31
N VAL A 67 33.07 25.79 20.04
CA VAL A 67 33.89 24.78 19.35
C VAL A 67 35.31 24.71 19.92
N SER A 68 35.89 25.82 20.36
CA SER A 68 37.21 25.85 21.01
C SER A 68 37.18 25.17 22.39
N GLN A 69 36.15 25.45 23.19
CA GLN A 69 35.95 24.83 24.51
C GLN A 69 35.60 23.34 24.41
N LEU A 70 34.77 22.97 23.43
CA LEU A 70 34.51 21.57 23.09
C LEU A 70 35.78 20.90 22.57
N GLY A 71 36.51 21.54 21.65
CA GLY A 71 37.73 21.03 21.03
C GLY A 71 38.86 20.77 22.01
N PHE A 72 39.02 21.56 23.07
CA PHE A 72 40.05 21.35 24.09
C PHE A 72 39.79 20.14 24.99
N ASN A 73 38.53 19.66 25.08
CA ASN A 73 38.14 18.52 25.92
C ASN A 73 37.47 17.38 25.14
N SER A 74 37.37 17.49 23.80
CA SER A 74 36.51 16.66 22.94
C SER A 74 36.93 15.20 22.92
N VAL A 75 38.22 14.89 22.75
CA VAL A 75 38.67 13.49 22.71
C VAL A 75 38.49 12.79 24.06
N ALA A 76 38.74 13.47 25.17
CA ALA A 76 38.55 12.91 26.51
C ALA A 76 37.07 12.74 26.87
N PHE A 77 36.24 13.75 26.56
CA PHE A 77 34.79 13.71 26.76
C PHE A 77 34.14 12.60 25.93
N TRP A 78 34.41 12.56 24.62
CA TRP A 78 33.80 11.56 23.73
C TRP A 78 34.34 10.14 23.98
N LYS A 79 35.60 9.95 24.41
CA LYS A 79 36.08 8.62 24.86
C LYS A 79 35.34 8.08 26.07
N ILE A 80 34.82 8.96 26.95
CA ILE A 80 34.04 8.55 28.13
C ILE A 80 32.56 8.40 27.78
N ALA A 81 31.99 9.34 27.01
CA ALA A 81 30.58 9.34 26.66
C ALA A 81 30.21 8.25 25.64
N VAL A 82 31.07 7.94 24.66
CA VAL A 82 30.72 7.02 23.56
C VAL A 82 30.47 5.59 24.03
N PRO A 83 31.33 4.94 24.85
CA PRO A 83 31.04 3.59 25.37
C PRO A 83 29.78 3.57 26.25
N GLN A 84 29.58 4.60 27.07
CA GLN A 84 28.43 4.71 27.98
C GLN A 84 27.09 4.88 27.24
N VAL A 85 27.11 5.42 26.00
CA VAL A 85 25.95 5.64 25.13
C VAL A 85 25.75 4.50 24.12
N TYR A 86 26.81 3.79 23.71
CA TYR A 86 26.71 2.62 22.83
C TYR A 86 26.27 1.35 23.57
N ASP A 87 26.65 1.20 24.83
CA ASP A 87 26.26 0.06 25.67
C ASP A 87 24.93 0.31 26.43
N SER A 88 24.23 1.43 26.16
CA SER A 88 22.92 1.75 26.76
C SER A 88 21.78 1.53 25.76
N ASP A 89 20.77 0.75 26.15
CA ASP A 89 19.63 0.32 25.30
C ASP A 89 18.50 1.38 25.21
N LEU A 90 18.83 2.63 24.87
CA LEU A 90 17.85 3.73 24.81
C LEU A 90 18.06 4.61 23.57
N SER A 91 17.15 4.47 22.60
CA SER A 91 17.07 5.16 21.31
C SER A 91 17.02 6.70 21.37
N PHE A 92 16.75 7.29 22.54
CA PHE A 92 16.52 8.72 22.72
C PHE A 92 17.81 9.56 22.75
N GLY A 93 18.85 9.10 23.48
CA GLY A 93 20.14 9.82 23.56
C GLY A 93 20.92 9.82 22.25
N THR A 94 20.72 8.78 21.44
CA THR A 94 21.31 8.61 20.10
C THR A 94 20.87 9.75 19.17
N GLN A 95 19.61 10.17 19.23
CA GLN A 95 19.06 11.22 18.36
C GLN A 95 19.73 12.59 18.60
N TYR A 96 19.86 13.03 19.85
CA TYR A 96 20.49 14.32 20.18
C TYR A 96 22.00 14.32 19.89
N ARG A 97 22.66 13.18 20.15
CA ARG A 97 24.06 12.96 19.77
C ARG A 97 24.27 13.12 18.28
N ASP A 98 23.43 12.46 17.48
CA ASP A 98 23.55 12.47 16.03
C ASP A 98 23.25 13.86 15.48
N SER A 99 22.24 14.57 16.02
CA SER A 99 21.95 15.96 15.67
C SER A 99 23.08 16.93 16.06
N LEU A 100 23.77 16.72 17.17
CA LEU A 100 24.89 17.56 17.61
C LEU A 100 26.14 17.35 16.73
N LEU A 101 26.50 16.09 16.48
CA LEU A 101 27.61 15.72 15.58
C LEU A 101 27.36 16.19 14.15
N PHE A 102 26.13 16.04 13.68
CA PHE A 102 25.63 16.52 12.40
C PHE A 102 25.83 18.02 12.21
N SER A 103 25.40 18.81 13.19
CA SER A 103 25.45 20.26 13.11
C SER A 103 26.88 20.81 13.26
N LEU A 104 27.75 20.12 14.02
CA LEU A 104 29.19 20.41 14.06
C LEU A 104 29.88 20.11 12.72
N ALA A 105 29.52 19.00 12.07
CA ALA A 105 30.03 18.65 10.75
C ALA A 105 29.58 19.64 9.66
N LEU A 106 28.32 20.09 9.72
CA LEU A 106 27.77 21.09 8.80
C LEU A 106 28.55 22.41 8.88
N TYR A 107 28.98 22.82 10.08
CA TYR A 107 29.78 24.03 10.27
C TYR A 107 31.23 23.89 9.76
N ASP A 108 31.92 22.77 10.04
CA ASP A 108 33.31 22.55 9.57
C ASP A 108 33.37 22.53 8.03
N VAL A 109 32.36 21.92 7.38
CA VAL A 109 32.20 21.92 5.92
C VAL A 109 31.89 23.31 5.38
N ASN A 110 31.05 24.09 6.06
CA ASN A 110 30.69 25.44 5.63
C ASN A 110 31.82 26.48 5.80
N ASN A 111 32.78 26.23 6.69
CA ASN A 111 33.85 27.17 7.03
C ASN A 111 35.28 26.65 6.74
N SER A 112 35.40 25.52 6.03
CA SER A 112 36.67 24.94 5.56
C SER A 112 37.73 24.72 6.66
N LYS A 113 37.31 24.43 7.90
CA LYS A 113 38.20 24.08 9.01
C LYS A 113 38.22 22.55 9.16
N ASN A 114 39.41 21.99 9.42
CA ASN A 114 39.66 20.53 9.39
C ASN A 114 39.82 19.94 10.81
N ARG A 115 39.11 20.46 11.82
CA ARG A 115 39.34 20.06 13.23
C ARG A 115 38.56 18.82 13.66
N LEU A 116 37.44 18.48 13.00
CA LEU A 116 36.66 17.27 13.30
C LEU A 116 37.33 15.96 12.85
N ARG A 117 38.35 16.03 11.97
CA ARG A 117 39.07 14.86 11.45
C ARG A 117 39.82 14.09 12.55
N GLU A 118 40.33 14.80 13.56
CA GLU A 118 40.99 14.20 14.74
C GLU A 118 39.99 13.48 15.65
N LEU A 119 38.78 14.01 15.80
CA LEU A 119 37.71 13.38 16.58
C LEU A 119 37.22 12.07 15.92
N TYR A 120 37.04 12.08 14.61
CA TYR A 120 36.65 10.89 13.83
C TYR A 120 37.74 9.81 13.81
N ALA A 121 39.02 10.19 13.92
CA ALA A 121 40.14 9.26 14.02
C ALA A 121 40.32 8.69 15.44
N ALA A 122 39.98 9.46 16.48
CA ALA A 122 40.22 9.09 17.87
C ALA A 122 39.13 8.22 18.52
N VAL A 123 37.92 8.16 17.95
CA VAL A 123 36.77 7.42 18.53
C VAL A 123 36.05 6.57 17.46
N PRO A 124 36.32 5.26 17.37
CA PRO A 124 35.64 4.35 16.46
C PRO A 124 34.15 4.22 16.85
N GLY A 125 33.23 4.47 15.90
CA GLY A 125 31.76 4.38 16.11
C GLY A 125 31.00 5.63 15.67
N VAL A 126 31.55 6.83 15.90
CA VAL A 126 30.94 8.13 15.50
C VAL A 126 30.66 8.19 14.00
N ARG A 127 31.57 7.62 13.17
CA ARG A 127 31.43 7.55 11.71
C ARG A 127 30.28 6.64 11.24
N GLN A 128 29.92 5.61 12.01
CA GLN A 128 28.79 4.72 11.70
C GLN A 128 27.44 5.35 12.04
N SER A 129 27.37 6.22 13.06
CA SER A 129 26.13 6.89 13.48
C SER A 129 25.59 7.89 12.44
N MET A 130 26.51 8.65 11.82
CA MET A 130 26.15 9.64 10.78
C MET A 130 25.66 9.01 9.46
N LEU A 131 25.82 7.70 9.27
CA LEU A 131 25.40 6.96 8.07
C LEU A 131 24.03 6.26 8.24
N GLY A 132 23.30 6.51 9.33
CA GLY A 132 22.01 5.88 9.66
C GLY A 132 20.75 6.58 9.11
N VAL A 133 19.58 6.13 9.60
CA VAL A 133 18.18 6.44 9.17
C VAL A 133 17.86 7.92 8.93
N HIS A 134 18.58 8.85 9.56
CA HIS A 134 18.38 10.30 9.41
C HIS A 134 19.10 10.91 8.19
N ALA A 135 19.89 10.13 7.45
CA ALA A 135 20.59 10.55 6.23
C ALA A 135 19.64 11.02 5.10
N LYS A 136 18.39 10.56 5.05
CA LYS A 136 17.38 11.00 4.07
C LYS A 136 16.87 12.42 4.35
N LYS A 137 16.46 12.70 5.60
CA LYS A 137 16.13 14.07 6.07
C LYS A 137 17.31 15.03 5.89
N PHE A 138 18.54 14.52 6.04
CA PHE A 138 19.75 15.27 5.72
C PHE A 138 19.88 15.55 4.23
N GLY A 139 19.79 14.56 3.34
CA GLY A 139 19.89 14.78 1.89
C GLY A 139 18.88 15.79 1.36
N GLU A 140 17.66 15.78 1.92
CA GLU A 140 16.58 16.72 1.60
C GLU A 140 16.83 18.12 2.16
N LYS A 141 17.15 18.26 3.46
CA LYS A 141 17.50 19.57 4.07
C LYS A 141 18.79 20.15 3.47
N TYR A 142 19.77 19.33 3.15
CA TYR A 142 21.04 19.70 2.52
C TYR A 142 20.83 20.17 1.08
N ARG A 143 20.01 19.46 0.27
CA ARG A 143 19.60 19.95 -1.06
C ARG A 143 18.82 21.26 -0.96
N HIS A 144 17.90 21.37 0.00
CA HIS A 144 17.13 22.59 0.21
C HIS A 144 18.02 23.77 0.60
N ILE A 145 18.99 23.56 1.50
CA ILE A 145 19.97 24.58 1.92
C ILE A 145 20.96 24.89 0.78
N GLN A 146 21.40 23.90 0.00
CA GLN A 146 22.22 24.12 -1.19
C GLN A 146 21.47 24.89 -2.28
N MET A 147 20.17 24.66 -2.46
CA MET A 147 19.32 25.43 -3.37
C MET A 147 19.09 26.85 -2.86
N VAL A 148 18.92 27.05 -1.56
CA VAL A 148 18.82 28.39 -0.94
C VAL A 148 20.15 29.14 -1.07
N ARG A 149 21.29 28.47 -0.90
CA ARG A 149 22.63 29.06 -1.09
C ARG A 149 22.99 29.27 -2.55
N SER A 150 22.61 28.39 -3.48
CA SER A 150 22.84 28.61 -4.91
C SER A 150 22.00 29.78 -5.41
N ARG A 151 20.78 29.97 -4.88
CA ARG A 151 19.93 31.16 -5.11
C ARG A 151 20.44 32.43 -4.42
N ALA A 152 21.07 32.32 -3.26
CA ALA A 152 21.71 33.47 -2.58
C ALA A 152 23.04 33.87 -3.24
N ASN A 153 23.87 32.92 -3.67
CA ASN A 153 25.12 33.16 -4.39
C ASN A 153 24.86 33.67 -5.81
N SER A 154 23.79 33.23 -6.49
CA SER A 154 23.39 33.80 -7.79
C SER A 154 22.84 35.22 -7.66
N ARG A 155 22.21 35.57 -6.54
CA ARG A 155 21.84 36.96 -6.19
C ARG A 155 23.02 37.82 -5.74
N MET A 156 24.07 37.24 -5.15
CA MET A 156 25.30 37.97 -4.82
C MET A 156 26.24 38.16 -6.02
N SER A 157 26.30 37.19 -6.94
CA SER A 157 27.05 37.32 -8.20
C SER A 157 26.40 38.32 -9.16
N SER A 158 25.07 38.46 -9.16
CA SER A 158 24.37 39.47 -9.96
C SER A 158 24.52 40.89 -9.41
N VAL A 159 24.92 41.06 -8.15
CA VAL A 159 25.18 42.38 -7.54
C VAL A 159 26.65 42.80 -7.67
N HIS A 160 27.59 41.86 -7.85
CA HIS A 160 29.01 42.18 -8.11
C HIS A 160 29.41 42.17 -9.60
N GLY A 161 28.66 41.50 -10.49
CA GLY A 161 28.94 41.51 -11.94
C GLY A 161 28.37 42.72 -12.70
N SER A 162 27.53 43.54 -12.06
CA SER A 162 26.80 44.64 -12.71
C SER A 162 27.54 45.99 -12.71
N MET A 163 28.82 46.04 -12.30
CA MET A 163 29.56 47.30 -12.20
C MET A 163 30.87 47.36 -13.01
N GLU A 164 31.24 46.33 -13.78
CA GLU A 164 32.47 46.34 -14.60
C GLU A 164 32.31 46.13 -16.12
N ASP A 165 31.19 45.61 -16.64
CA ASP A 165 31.05 45.32 -18.09
C ASP A 165 30.07 46.26 -18.83
N LEU A 166 30.31 47.57 -18.75
CA LEU A 166 29.58 48.59 -19.51
C LEU A 166 30.46 49.37 -20.50
N LEU A 167 31.53 48.73 -21.05
CA LEU A 167 32.39 49.31 -22.09
C LEU A 167 33.03 48.26 -23.03
N SER A 168 32.26 47.72 -23.98
CA SER A 168 32.74 47.27 -25.31
C SER A 168 31.56 46.63 -26.08
N LEU A 169 30.89 47.37 -26.96
CA LEU A 169 31.13 47.46 -28.42
C LEU A 169 30.75 46.19 -29.22
N ASP A 170 29.62 46.36 -29.93
CA ASP A 170 29.37 46.09 -31.35
C ASP A 170 29.20 44.67 -31.94
N ASN A 171 28.06 44.57 -32.65
CA ASN A 171 27.80 43.94 -33.96
C ASN A 171 28.03 42.43 -34.14
N ASP A 172 26.98 41.68 -34.47
CA ASP A 172 26.54 41.53 -35.87
C ASP A 172 25.23 40.74 -35.97
N ALA A 173 24.41 41.17 -36.94
CA ALA A 173 23.07 40.68 -37.28
C ALA A 173 23.10 39.43 -38.18
N VAL A 174 21.93 38.79 -38.32
CA VAL A 174 21.28 38.22 -39.55
C VAL A 174 20.17 37.25 -39.05
N GLU A 175 18.88 37.62 -39.05
CA GLU A 175 17.88 37.51 -40.16
C GLU A 175 17.74 36.08 -40.72
N ASP A 176 16.58 35.48 -40.95
CA ASP A 176 15.18 35.86 -40.86
C ASP A 176 14.32 34.58 -41.05
N GLY A 177 13.04 34.61 -40.67
CA GLY A 177 12.13 33.47 -40.86
C GLY A 177 10.74 33.59 -40.21
N GLN A 178 10.07 34.71 -40.49
CA GLN A 178 8.62 35.00 -40.37
C GLN A 178 7.72 33.85 -40.90
N SER A 179 6.42 33.68 -40.59
CA SER A 179 5.33 34.35 -39.84
C SER A 179 4.20 33.29 -39.72
N ASP A 180 3.28 33.31 -38.76
CA ASP A 180 2.09 34.16 -38.77
C ASP A 180 1.51 34.36 -37.35
N GLY A 181 1.29 35.63 -36.99
CA GLY A 181 0.52 36.11 -35.83
C GLY A 181 -0.99 35.93 -36.01
N ALA A 182 -1.84 36.11 -35.00
CA ALA A 182 -2.06 37.30 -34.18
C ALA A 182 -3.07 36.93 -33.05
N SER A 183 -3.26 37.62 -31.92
CA SER A 183 -2.67 38.82 -31.32
C SER A 183 -3.17 38.95 -29.87
N GLU A 184 -2.22 39.31 -29.00
CA GLU A 184 -2.24 40.06 -27.74
C GLU A 184 -3.53 40.44 -26.99
N GLY A 185 -3.43 40.25 -25.67
CA GLY A 185 -3.92 41.18 -24.65
C GLY A 185 -2.99 41.15 -23.44
N LEU A 186 -2.03 42.09 -23.37
CA LEU A 186 -1.16 42.32 -22.21
C LEU A 186 -1.96 42.95 -21.05
N SER A 187 -1.83 42.40 -19.84
CA SER A 187 -1.93 43.19 -18.60
C SER A 187 -0.76 42.85 -17.68
N SER A 188 0.06 43.86 -17.43
CA SER A 188 1.20 43.90 -16.52
C SER A 188 0.79 43.60 -15.07
N GLY A 189 1.32 42.52 -14.51
CA GLY A 189 1.34 42.26 -13.09
C GLY A 189 2.69 41.64 -12.75
N THR A 190 3.48 42.32 -11.94
CA THR A 190 4.73 41.81 -11.36
C THR A 190 4.46 40.53 -10.60
N GLY A 191 4.72 39.39 -11.25
CA GLY A 191 4.60 38.07 -10.67
C GLY A 191 5.65 37.83 -9.60
N VAL A 192 5.27 37.99 -8.34
CA VAL A 192 5.93 37.34 -7.21
C VAL A 192 5.72 35.83 -7.40
N GLY A 193 6.81 35.12 -7.71
CA GLY A 193 6.78 33.68 -7.99
C GLY A 193 6.28 32.88 -6.79
N GLY A 194 5.01 32.47 -6.83
CA GLY A 194 4.39 31.56 -5.88
C GLY A 194 4.92 30.14 -6.04
N LEU A 195 5.18 29.48 -4.91
CA LEU A 195 5.15 28.03 -4.81
C LEU A 195 3.70 27.54 -5.05
N THR A 196 3.58 26.33 -5.60
CA THR A 196 2.35 25.52 -5.78
C THR A 196 1.26 26.08 -6.70
N THR A 197 1.41 25.83 -8.00
CA THR A 197 0.27 25.59 -8.89
C THR A 197 -0.13 24.11 -8.77
N THR A 198 -0.88 23.75 -7.74
CA THR A 198 -1.55 22.46 -7.65
C THR A 198 -3.01 22.69 -7.99
N SER A 199 -3.39 22.41 -9.23
CA SER A 199 -4.81 22.21 -9.57
C SER A 199 -5.30 20.99 -8.79
N HIS A 200 -6.48 21.06 -8.17
CA HIS A 200 -7.17 19.94 -7.50
C HIS A 200 -6.93 18.55 -8.15
N HIS A 201 -5.87 17.86 -7.74
CA HIS A 201 -5.60 16.48 -8.17
C HIS A 201 -6.15 15.55 -7.09
N LYS A 202 -6.92 14.55 -7.54
CA LYS A 202 -7.35 13.42 -6.72
C LYS A 202 -6.15 12.86 -5.94
N GLN A 203 -6.40 12.33 -4.74
CA GLN A 203 -5.36 11.73 -3.90
C GLN A 203 -4.53 10.73 -4.71
N ARG A 204 -3.21 10.97 -4.78
CA ARG A 204 -2.28 10.13 -5.53
C ARG A 204 -2.20 8.72 -4.92
N VAL A 205 -2.24 7.71 -5.78
CA VAL A 205 -2.22 6.30 -5.38
C VAL A 205 -0.85 5.67 -5.65
N ILE A 206 -0.33 4.98 -4.64
CA ILE A 206 0.87 4.15 -4.73
C ILE A 206 0.44 2.69 -4.66
N ASN A 207 0.32 2.09 -5.84
CA ASN A 207 -0.03 0.69 -5.98
C ASN A 207 1.22 -0.19 -5.79
N VAL A 208 1.11 -1.24 -4.98
CA VAL A 208 2.21 -2.15 -4.67
C VAL A 208 1.78 -3.60 -4.85
N SER A 209 2.43 -4.30 -5.78
CA SER A 209 2.11 -5.68 -6.10
C SER A 209 3.36 -6.50 -6.44
N ASN A 210 3.28 -7.82 -6.26
CA ASN A 210 4.35 -8.69 -6.74
C ASN A 210 4.40 -8.75 -8.28
N ALA A 211 3.22 -8.84 -8.92
CA ALA A 211 3.10 -8.92 -10.37
C ALA A 211 3.13 -7.52 -10.99
N PRO A 212 4.01 -7.26 -11.97
CA PRO A 212 4.08 -5.97 -12.64
C PRO A 212 2.91 -5.75 -13.62
N PRO A 213 2.55 -4.49 -13.92
CA PRO A 213 1.53 -4.16 -14.92
C PRO A 213 2.02 -4.37 -16.36
N ILE A 214 3.30 -4.68 -16.53
CA ILE A 214 3.95 -4.88 -17.82
C ILE A 214 4.77 -6.17 -17.82
N SER A 215 4.92 -6.78 -18.99
CA SER A 215 5.93 -7.80 -19.26
C SER A 215 7.11 -7.14 -19.95
N LEU A 216 8.30 -7.34 -19.37
CA LEU A 216 9.56 -7.02 -20.04
C LEU A 216 10.07 -8.26 -20.78
N LYS A 217 10.46 -8.09 -22.04
CA LYS A 217 11.18 -9.12 -22.81
C LYS A 217 12.44 -8.53 -23.40
N ARG A 218 13.58 -9.19 -23.19
CA ARG A 218 14.82 -8.89 -23.91
C ARG A 218 14.76 -9.63 -25.25
N LYS A 219 14.87 -8.90 -26.36
CA LYS A 219 14.98 -9.48 -27.71
C LYS A 219 16.37 -10.06 -27.91
N ASP A 220 16.51 -10.98 -28.87
CA ASP A 220 17.81 -11.55 -29.28
C ASP A 220 18.81 -10.47 -29.74
N SER A 221 18.31 -9.29 -30.14
CA SER A 221 19.09 -8.10 -30.48
C SER A 221 19.62 -7.31 -29.27
N GLY A 222 19.44 -7.80 -28.04
CA GLY A 222 19.85 -7.12 -26.81
C GLY A 222 18.87 -6.04 -26.30
N CYS A 223 17.94 -5.57 -27.15
CA CYS A 223 16.97 -4.52 -26.84
C CYS A 223 15.82 -4.99 -25.94
N TRP A 224 15.33 -4.10 -25.08
CA TRP A 224 14.16 -4.35 -24.22
C TRP A 224 12.84 -3.96 -24.92
N GLU A 225 11.82 -4.79 -24.75
CA GLU A 225 10.45 -4.53 -25.20
C GLU A 225 9.50 -4.56 -23.99
N ILE A 226 8.72 -3.48 -23.82
CA ILE A 226 7.60 -3.41 -22.88
C ILE A 226 6.33 -3.87 -23.59
N LYS A 227 5.63 -4.84 -23.02
CA LYS A 227 4.24 -5.16 -23.38
C LYS A 227 3.36 -4.96 -22.17
N GLN A 228 2.18 -4.39 -22.34
CA GLN A 228 1.21 -4.28 -21.27
C GLN A 228 0.81 -5.69 -20.81
N GLY A 229 0.79 -5.89 -19.50
CA GLY A 229 0.34 -7.14 -18.89
C GLY A 229 -1.17 -7.26 -19.02
N SER A 230 -1.65 -8.48 -19.28
CA SER A 230 -3.09 -8.80 -19.37
C SER A 230 -3.59 -9.62 -18.18
N GLY A 231 -2.96 -9.46 -17.01
CA GLY A 231 -3.31 -10.21 -15.80
C GLY A 231 -4.50 -9.61 -15.06
N GLY A 232 -5.24 -10.45 -14.32
CA GLY A 232 -6.42 -10.03 -13.55
C GLY A 232 -6.16 -8.82 -12.67
N LEU A 233 -5.08 -8.81 -11.87
CA LEU A 233 -4.71 -7.66 -11.03
C LEU A 233 -4.46 -6.38 -11.85
N VAL A 234 -3.82 -6.50 -13.02
CA VAL A 234 -3.51 -5.35 -13.87
C VAL A 234 -4.80 -4.73 -14.36
N SER A 235 -5.68 -5.53 -14.97
CA SER A 235 -7.00 -5.09 -15.42
C SER A 235 -7.85 -4.51 -14.29
N CYS A 236 -7.63 -4.94 -13.04
CA CYS A 236 -8.37 -4.45 -11.89
C CYS A 236 -7.94 -3.06 -11.43
N VAL A 237 -6.63 -2.79 -11.39
CA VAL A 237 -6.10 -1.57 -10.78
C VAL A 237 -5.80 -0.49 -11.82
N ASP A 238 -5.68 -0.84 -13.10
CA ASP A 238 -5.42 0.09 -14.20
C ASP A 238 -6.45 1.24 -14.32
N PRO A 239 -7.77 1.04 -14.10
CA PRO A 239 -8.74 2.15 -14.09
C PRO A 239 -8.45 3.23 -13.05
N VAL A 240 -7.85 2.86 -11.91
CA VAL A 240 -7.43 3.83 -10.88
C VAL A 240 -6.09 4.47 -11.28
N MET A 241 -5.15 3.67 -11.77
CA MET A 241 -3.79 4.12 -12.04
C MET A 241 -3.71 5.05 -13.24
N SER A 242 -4.50 4.80 -14.28
CA SER A 242 -4.49 5.58 -15.53
C SER A 242 -5.12 6.98 -15.40
N VAL A 243 -5.81 7.27 -14.30
CA VAL A 243 -6.45 8.57 -14.04
C VAL A 243 -5.43 9.68 -13.80
N ASP A 244 -4.29 9.36 -13.17
CA ASP A 244 -3.24 10.33 -12.84
C ASP A 244 -1.86 9.78 -13.18
N LYS A 245 -1.08 10.54 -13.95
CA LYS A 245 0.30 10.21 -14.32
C LYS A 245 1.28 10.28 -13.16
N GLU A 246 0.92 10.98 -12.08
CA GLU A 246 1.72 11.00 -10.85
C GLU A 246 1.57 9.70 -10.04
N ASN A 247 0.56 8.88 -10.29
CA ASN A 247 0.39 7.58 -9.63
C ASN A 247 1.64 6.71 -9.81
N ILE A 248 1.93 5.87 -8.81
CA ILE A 248 3.14 5.04 -8.81
C ILE A 248 2.76 3.57 -8.68
N TRP A 249 3.24 2.72 -9.58
CA TRP A 249 3.18 1.27 -9.48
C TRP A 249 4.54 0.71 -9.06
N LEU A 250 4.60 0.10 -7.87
CA LEU A 250 5.77 -0.60 -7.35
C LEU A 250 5.62 -2.11 -7.54
N SER A 251 6.53 -2.72 -8.28
CA SER A 251 6.53 -4.16 -8.52
C SER A 251 7.91 -4.73 -8.83
N ASN A 252 8.09 -6.04 -8.66
CA ASN A 252 9.28 -6.72 -9.16
C ASN A 252 9.09 -7.00 -10.66
N LEU A 253 9.94 -6.45 -11.51
CA LEU A 253 9.84 -6.58 -12.98
C LEU A 253 10.44 -7.88 -13.54
N GLY A 254 10.76 -8.85 -12.67
CA GLY A 254 11.41 -10.12 -13.03
C GLY A 254 12.93 -10.01 -13.21
N ILE A 255 13.52 -8.86 -12.86
CA ILE A 255 14.96 -8.60 -12.94
C ILE A 255 15.50 -8.65 -11.52
N ASN A 256 16.06 -9.80 -11.14
CA ASN A 256 16.68 -9.97 -9.83
C ASN A 256 18.20 -9.96 -9.94
N ILE A 257 18.85 -9.52 -8.86
CA ILE A 257 20.30 -9.44 -8.78
C ILE A 257 20.83 -10.86 -8.51
N LYS A 258 21.73 -11.35 -9.37
CA LYS A 258 22.55 -12.53 -9.06
C LYS A 258 23.72 -12.07 -8.20
N ASP A 259 23.93 -12.70 -7.05
CA ASP A 259 25.17 -12.50 -6.31
C ASP A 259 26.28 -13.25 -7.08
N GLU A 260 27.08 -12.52 -7.84
CA GLU A 260 28.41 -13.00 -8.22
C GLU A 260 29.26 -13.01 -6.96
N ARG A 261 29.19 -14.11 -6.21
CA ARG A 261 30.19 -14.45 -5.19
C ARG A 261 31.45 -14.92 -5.90
N ASP A 262 32.10 -14.02 -6.64
CA ASP A 262 33.51 -14.18 -6.95
C ASP A 262 34.34 -13.73 -5.74
N GLU A 263 35.40 -14.48 -5.51
CA GLU A 263 36.31 -14.45 -4.37
C GLU A 263 36.83 -13.04 -4.05
N MET A 264 36.12 -12.21 -3.26
CA MET A 264 36.74 -11.07 -2.58
C MET A 264 35.93 -10.59 -1.36
N ASP A 265 36.60 -10.63 -0.20
CA ASP A 265 36.27 -10.12 1.14
C ASP A 265 35.11 -10.77 1.93
N ILE A 266 35.52 -11.73 2.77
CA ILE A 266 34.78 -12.32 3.89
C ILE A 266 34.61 -11.26 5.00
N HIS A 267 33.58 -10.42 4.88
CA HIS A 267 32.99 -9.76 6.04
C HIS A 267 31.47 -9.92 6.01
N PRO A 268 30.85 -10.55 7.03
CA PRO A 268 29.40 -10.70 7.07
C PRO A 268 28.73 -9.30 7.10
N PRO A 269 27.65 -9.08 6.33
CA PRO A 269 26.98 -7.78 6.31
C PRO A 269 26.46 -7.44 7.71
N SER A 270 26.65 -6.19 8.13
CA SER A 270 26.11 -5.69 9.40
C SER A 270 24.60 -5.93 9.42
N THR A 271 24.13 -6.72 10.40
CA THR A 271 22.72 -7.04 10.58
C THR A 271 22.08 -6.09 11.60
N ASN A 272 20.76 -5.91 11.51
CA ASN A 272 20.00 -5.31 12.62
C ASN A 272 19.79 -6.34 13.75
N SER A 273 19.13 -5.93 14.84
CA SER A 273 18.82 -6.76 16.02
C SER A 273 17.99 -8.03 15.72
N LEU A 274 17.46 -8.16 14.49
CA LEU A 274 16.72 -9.32 13.99
C LEU A 274 17.55 -10.20 13.03
N GLY A 275 18.85 -9.94 12.87
CA GLY A 275 19.73 -10.72 11.98
C GLY A 275 19.59 -10.41 10.49
N LEU A 276 18.99 -9.26 10.11
CA LEU A 276 18.74 -8.89 8.71
C LEU A 276 19.84 -7.99 8.15
N PRO A 277 20.38 -8.24 6.93
CA PRO A 277 21.47 -7.46 6.35
C PRO A 277 21.06 -6.00 6.05
N LEU A 278 21.89 -5.04 6.48
CA LEU A 278 21.76 -3.62 6.13
C LEU A 278 22.35 -3.37 4.73
N ILE A 279 21.51 -3.15 3.73
CA ILE A 279 21.97 -2.75 2.39
C ILE A 279 22.42 -1.27 2.45
N LYS A 280 23.73 -1.04 2.23
CA LYS A 280 24.31 0.32 2.12
C LYS A 280 23.81 0.99 0.83
N GLN A 281 23.48 2.27 0.94
CA GLN A 281 22.97 3.17 -0.12
C GLN A 281 23.92 3.30 -1.34
N ALA A 282 25.17 2.83 -1.24
CA ALA A 282 26.19 2.92 -2.28
C ALA A 282 25.96 2.00 -3.50
N ARG A 283 25.12 0.96 -3.40
CA ARG A 283 24.90 0.01 -4.50
C ARG A 283 23.89 0.47 -5.57
N ALA A 284 23.17 1.58 -5.36
CA ALA A 284 22.15 2.04 -6.31
C ALA A 284 22.74 2.49 -7.67
N GLY A 285 23.98 3.00 -7.68
CA GLY A 285 24.69 3.38 -8.91
C GLY A 285 25.31 2.18 -9.65
N GLU A 286 25.72 1.14 -8.92
CA GLU A 286 26.27 -0.09 -9.48
C GLU A 286 25.16 -1.01 -10.04
N ILE A 287 23.95 -1.00 -9.48
CA ILE A 287 22.84 -1.88 -9.91
C ILE A 287 22.42 -1.64 -11.37
N PHE A 288 22.48 -0.40 -11.87
CA PHE A 288 22.19 -0.11 -13.28
C PHE A 288 23.39 -0.34 -14.20
N HIS A 289 24.61 -0.29 -13.66
CA HIS A 289 25.86 -0.48 -14.41
C HIS A 289 26.25 -1.97 -14.54
N VAL A 290 25.88 -2.81 -13.56
CA VAL A 290 26.10 -4.27 -13.54
C VAL A 290 25.13 -5.01 -14.48
N LEU A 291 23.97 -4.43 -14.78
CA LEU A 291 23.07 -4.94 -15.82
C LEU A 291 23.52 -4.57 -17.25
N GLU A 292 24.57 -3.76 -17.39
CA GLU A 292 25.17 -3.38 -18.67
C GLU A 292 26.40 -4.21 -19.04
N GLU A 293 26.93 -5.10 -18.18
CA GLU A 293 28.12 -5.89 -18.52
C GLU A 293 27.78 -7.10 -19.40
N ASP A 294 27.74 -6.87 -20.72
CA ASP A 294 28.02 -7.91 -21.71
C ASP A 294 29.54 -7.97 -21.96
N ASP A 295 30.16 -9.15 -21.80
CA ASP A 295 31.55 -9.46 -22.17
C ASP A 295 31.88 -9.25 -23.66
N LYS A 296 30.91 -8.78 -24.45
CA LYS A 296 31.03 -8.48 -25.90
C LYS A 296 31.16 -6.98 -26.20
N LYS A 297 31.54 -6.16 -25.22
CA LYS A 297 31.64 -4.68 -25.32
C LYS A 297 32.66 -4.11 -26.33
N GLN A 298 33.34 -4.91 -27.15
CA GLN A 298 34.45 -4.42 -27.99
C GLN A 298 34.14 -4.21 -29.49
N GLU A 299 32.92 -4.46 -29.99
CA GLU A 299 32.66 -4.41 -31.46
C GLU A 299 31.40 -3.63 -31.91
N LEU A 300 30.91 -2.64 -31.16
CA LEU A 300 29.72 -1.85 -31.58
C LEU A 300 30.11 -0.49 -32.17
N THR A 301 29.50 -0.12 -33.30
CA THR A 301 29.71 1.20 -33.94
C THR A 301 29.00 2.32 -33.17
N ALA A 302 29.44 3.57 -33.33
CA ALA A 302 28.89 4.73 -32.60
C ALA A 302 27.36 4.95 -32.80
N LYS A 303 26.80 4.51 -33.94
CA LYS A 303 25.34 4.53 -34.16
C LYS A 303 24.63 3.42 -33.40
N GLU A 304 25.21 2.23 -33.32
CA GLU A 304 24.66 1.10 -32.56
C GLU A 304 24.71 1.36 -31.06
N GLN A 305 25.76 2.03 -30.56
CA GLN A 305 25.86 2.47 -29.17
C GLN A 305 24.80 3.51 -28.79
N ILE A 306 24.42 4.41 -29.70
CA ILE A 306 23.33 5.39 -29.46
C ILE A 306 21.98 4.68 -29.43
N VAL A 307 21.72 3.78 -30.39
CA VAL A 307 20.48 2.99 -30.44
C VAL A 307 20.36 2.07 -29.21
N GLU A 308 21.45 1.46 -28.76
CA GLU A 308 21.47 0.62 -27.57
C GLU A 308 21.26 1.43 -26.28
N ARG A 309 21.84 2.63 -26.18
CA ARG A 309 21.63 3.53 -25.05
C ARG A 309 20.18 4.03 -24.98
N ASP A 310 19.59 4.36 -26.13
CA ASP A 310 18.18 4.77 -26.24
C ASP A 310 17.23 3.58 -26.01
N MET A 311 17.70 2.34 -26.14
CA MET A 311 16.95 1.09 -25.89
C MET A 311 17.35 0.39 -24.57
N SER A 312 18.09 1.09 -23.69
CA SER A 312 18.43 0.64 -22.35
C SER A 312 17.18 0.52 -21.47
N LEU A 313 17.18 -0.39 -20.49
CA LEU A 313 16.03 -0.58 -19.59
C LEU A 313 15.56 0.73 -18.94
N LEU A 314 16.50 1.61 -18.58
CA LEU A 314 16.21 2.90 -17.97
C LEU A 314 15.54 3.87 -18.95
N SER A 315 15.98 3.89 -20.21
CA SER A 315 15.35 4.67 -21.29
C SER A 315 13.94 4.17 -21.58
N VAL A 316 13.76 2.85 -21.71
CA VAL A 316 12.46 2.23 -21.99
C VAL A 316 11.45 2.46 -20.85
N LEU A 317 11.90 2.39 -19.59
CA LEU A 317 11.07 2.75 -18.42
C LEU A 317 10.77 4.26 -18.37
N HIS A 318 11.73 5.11 -18.71
CA HIS A 318 11.54 6.56 -18.75
C HIS A 318 10.49 6.96 -19.80
N ASP A 319 10.54 6.36 -20.99
CA ASP A 319 9.55 6.60 -22.06
C ASP A 319 8.15 6.11 -21.68
N TYR A 320 8.06 4.97 -21.01
CA TYR A 320 6.79 4.48 -20.45
C TYR A 320 6.21 5.48 -19.44
N ASN A 321 7.03 5.92 -18.48
CA ASN A 321 6.63 6.84 -17.41
C ASN A 321 6.28 8.25 -17.91
N ARG A 322 6.73 8.64 -19.12
CA ARG A 322 6.36 9.92 -19.74
C ARG A 322 4.92 9.91 -20.28
N SER A 323 4.47 8.74 -20.73
CA SER A 323 3.17 8.58 -21.39
C SER A 323 2.10 8.03 -20.45
N ASN A 324 2.49 7.32 -19.39
CA ASN A 324 1.61 6.61 -18.45
C ASN A 324 1.88 7.05 -17.00
N TYR A 325 1.41 6.26 -16.02
CA TYR A 325 1.79 6.36 -14.62
C TYR A 325 3.24 5.91 -14.38
N GLN A 326 3.81 6.29 -13.24
CA GLN A 326 5.20 5.97 -12.88
C GLN A 326 5.34 4.49 -12.52
N LEU A 327 6.18 3.75 -13.24
CA LEU A 327 6.56 2.39 -12.89
C LEU A 327 7.91 2.38 -12.17
N ASN A 328 7.91 1.92 -10.92
CA ASN A 328 9.10 1.87 -10.08
C ASN A 328 9.45 0.40 -9.76
N PRO A 329 10.61 -0.11 -10.23
CA PRO A 329 11.01 -1.48 -9.96
C PRO A 329 11.44 -1.67 -8.50
N VAL A 330 11.05 -2.80 -7.91
CA VAL A 330 11.58 -3.30 -6.64
C VAL A 330 12.59 -4.41 -6.93
N PHE A 331 13.86 -4.12 -6.68
CA PHE A 331 14.95 -5.08 -6.86
C PHE A 331 15.09 -5.99 -5.64
N VAL A 332 15.21 -7.29 -5.90
CA VAL A 332 15.35 -8.34 -4.89
C VAL A 332 16.50 -9.26 -5.31
N ASN A 333 17.19 -9.87 -4.34
CA ASN A 333 18.17 -10.93 -4.61
C ASN A 333 17.45 -12.14 -5.25
N GLN A 334 18.03 -12.75 -6.29
CA GLN A 334 17.44 -13.88 -7.00
C GLN A 334 17.21 -15.10 -6.09
N GLU A 335 18.12 -15.40 -5.17
CA GLU A 335 17.97 -16.50 -4.20
C GLU A 335 16.77 -16.24 -3.28
N ASP A 336 16.68 -15.03 -2.73
CA ASP A 336 15.55 -14.59 -1.89
C ASP A 336 14.24 -14.64 -2.66
N TYR A 337 14.22 -14.15 -3.91
CA TYR A 337 13.02 -14.14 -4.73
C TYR A 337 12.55 -15.57 -5.05
N ASN A 338 13.47 -16.52 -5.29
CA ASN A 338 13.13 -17.91 -5.50
C ASN A 338 12.50 -18.54 -4.25
N ALA A 339 13.11 -18.36 -3.08
CA ALA A 339 12.59 -18.86 -1.81
C ALA A 339 11.28 -18.17 -1.38
N TYR A 340 11.10 -16.90 -1.74
CA TYR A 340 9.88 -16.14 -1.50
C TYR A 340 8.73 -16.52 -2.44
N TYR A 341 8.95 -16.46 -3.76
CA TYR A 341 7.90 -16.65 -4.77
C TYR A 341 7.68 -18.13 -5.06
N GLY A 342 8.73 -18.87 -5.41
CA GLY A 342 8.67 -20.33 -5.62
C GLY A 342 8.49 -21.12 -4.32
N GLY A 343 9.04 -20.59 -3.22
CA GLY A 343 8.97 -21.22 -1.90
C GLY A 343 7.73 -20.82 -1.10
N ILE A 344 7.85 -19.92 -0.11
CA ILE A 344 6.77 -19.65 0.88
C ILE A 344 5.45 -19.25 0.21
N SER A 345 5.49 -18.39 -0.81
CA SER A 345 4.27 -17.87 -1.44
C SER A 345 3.51 -18.98 -2.16
N ASN A 346 4.13 -19.68 -3.11
CA ASN A 346 3.42 -20.66 -3.96
C ASN A 346 3.50 -22.11 -3.45
N GLY A 347 4.47 -22.45 -2.60
CA GLY A 347 4.66 -23.78 -2.04
C GLY A 347 4.02 -24.00 -0.66
N LEU A 348 3.73 -22.92 0.08
CA LEU A 348 3.09 -23.00 1.41
C LEU A 348 1.80 -22.18 1.48
N LEU A 349 1.87 -20.86 1.29
CA LEU A 349 0.73 -19.96 1.50
C LEU A 349 -0.39 -20.19 0.47
N TRP A 350 -0.05 -20.35 -0.81
CA TRP A 350 -1.03 -20.61 -1.86
C TRP A 350 -1.86 -21.87 -1.58
N PRO A 351 -1.27 -23.09 -1.47
CA PRO A 351 -2.06 -24.30 -1.18
C PRO A 351 -2.77 -24.22 0.17
N ALA A 352 -2.13 -23.66 1.21
CA ALA A 352 -2.75 -23.52 2.52
C ALA A 352 -4.00 -22.64 2.48
N LEU A 353 -3.90 -21.43 1.94
CA LEU A 353 -5.02 -20.47 1.93
C LEU A 353 -6.17 -20.90 1.01
N HIS A 354 -5.94 -21.84 0.09
CA HIS A 354 -6.98 -22.49 -0.71
C HIS A 354 -7.56 -23.76 -0.05
N ASN A 355 -7.19 -24.07 1.19
CA ASN A 355 -7.57 -25.29 1.91
C ASN A 355 -7.13 -26.60 1.24
N LEU A 356 -5.98 -26.60 0.56
CA LEU A 356 -5.45 -27.76 -0.15
C LEU A 356 -4.11 -28.20 0.45
N SER A 357 -4.18 -28.73 1.67
CA SER A 357 -3.01 -29.14 2.46
C SER A 357 -2.12 -30.19 1.77
N GLU A 358 -2.70 -31.00 0.89
CA GLU A 358 -2.05 -32.04 0.11
C GLU A 358 -1.06 -31.51 -0.93
N TYR A 359 -1.20 -30.24 -1.34
CA TYR A 359 -0.28 -29.58 -2.27
C TYR A 359 0.78 -28.71 -1.57
N ILE A 360 0.78 -28.66 -0.23
CA ILE A 360 1.86 -28.00 0.52
C ILE A 360 3.15 -28.80 0.31
N VAL A 361 4.24 -28.10 -0.01
CA VAL A 361 5.55 -28.72 -0.24
C VAL A 361 6.03 -29.39 1.04
N LYS A 362 6.37 -30.69 0.95
CA LYS A 362 6.77 -31.52 2.10
C LYS A 362 8.07 -31.08 2.76
N GLU A 363 8.93 -30.36 2.04
CA GLU A 363 10.18 -29.80 2.57
C GLU A 363 9.94 -28.85 3.76
N TYR A 364 8.75 -28.24 3.86
CA TYR A 364 8.38 -27.39 4.99
C TYR A 364 8.04 -28.15 6.28
N ASP A 365 8.08 -29.49 6.25
CA ASP A 365 8.09 -30.29 7.46
C ASP A 365 9.44 -30.21 8.20
N ASP A 366 10.52 -29.81 7.51
CA ASP A 366 11.79 -29.44 8.14
C ASP A 366 11.73 -27.99 8.67
N PRO A 367 11.83 -27.77 10.01
CA PRO A 367 11.80 -26.45 10.60
C PRO A 367 12.92 -25.51 10.13
N ASN A 368 14.07 -26.04 9.70
CA ASN A 368 15.19 -25.23 9.25
C ASN A 368 14.92 -24.65 7.86
N VAL A 369 14.44 -25.47 6.92
CA VAL A 369 14.04 -25.02 5.59
C VAL A 369 12.90 -24.00 5.68
N LEU A 370 11.88 -24.31 6.50
CA LEU A 370 10.78 -23.38 6.75
C LEU A 370 11.27 -22.04 7.29
N ARG A 371 12.19 -22.04 8.26
CA ARG A 371 12.75 -20.82 8.84
C ARG A 371 13.54 -20.01 7.82
N GLU A 372 14.40 -20.65 7.04
CA GLU A 372 15.23 -20.00 6.03
C GLU A 372 14.37 -19.32 4.95
N HIS A 373 13.43 -20.07 4.36
CA HIS A 373 12.53 -19.53 3.34
C HIS A 373 11.58 -18.47 3.92
N TRP A 374 11.14 -18.62 5.17
CA TRP A 374 10.36 -17.59 5.86
C TRP A 374 11.15 -16.29 6.05
N CYS A 375 12.43 -16.38 6.42
CA CYS A 375 13.31 -15.21 6.49
C CYS A 375 13.45 -14.52 5.12
N ALA A 376 13.55 -15.28 4.02
CA ALA A 376 13.52 -14.71 2.67
C ALA A 376 12.19 -13.97 2.41
N TYR A 377 11.06 -14.57 2.76
CA TYR A 377 9.75 -13.94 2.60
C TYR A 377 9.63 -12.61 3.36
N VAL A 378 10.16 -12.56 4.59
CA VAL A 378 10.23 -11.34 5.41
C VAL A 378 11.17 -10.30 4.78
N ARG A 379 12.37 -10.71 4.29
CA ARG A 379 13.31 -9.81 3.60
C ARG A 379 12.69 -9.16 2.37
N VAL A 380 11.99 -9.94 1.54
CA VAL A 380 11.31 -9.42 0.35
C VAL A 380 10.21 -8.45 0.73
N ASN A 381 9.33 -8.81 1.68
CA ASN A 381 8.30 -7.90 2.20
C ASN A 381 8.91 -6.60 2.76
N TYR A 382 10.08 -6.69 3.39
CA TYR A 382 10.80 -5.52 3.90
C TYR A 382 11.27 -4.59 2.78
N GLN A 383 11.80 -5.14 1.68
CA GLN A 383 12.17 -4.34 0.52
C GLN A 383 10.95 -3.65 -0.11
N PHE A 384 9.84 -4.38 -0.30
CA PHE A 384 8.61 -3.79 -0.82
C PHE A 384 8.08 -2.68 0.11
N GLY A 385 7.99 -2.93 1.42
CA GLY A 385 7.51 -1.95 2.40
C GLY A 385 8.37 -0.69 2.47
N ILE A 386 9.70 -0.83 2.45
CA ILE A 386 10.61 0.33 2.41
C ILE A 386 10.48 1.11 1.11
N ASN A 387 10.41 0.43 -0.03
CA ASN A 387 10.30 1.11 -1.31
C ASN A 387 8.96 1.84 -1.42
N ALA A 388 7.87 1.26 -0.94
CA ALA A 388 6.57 1.94 -0.84
C ALA A 388 6.66 3.21 0.02
N ALA A 389 7.15 3.10 1.26
CA ALA A 389 7.30 4.24 2.16
C ALA A 389 8.28 5.31 1.65
N ARG A 390 9.29 4.92 0.85
CA ARG A 390 10.25 5.88 0.27
C ARG A 390 9.67 6.70 -0.88
N ASN A 391 8.75 6.11 -1.64
CA ASN A 391 8.08 6.73 -2.78
C ASN A 391 6.81 7.51 -2.40
N SER A 392 6.34 7.35 -1.15
CA SER A 392 5.15 8.04 -0.62
C SER A 392 5.43 9.42 -0.03
N ARG A 393 4.44 10.30 -0.21
CA ARG A 393 4.23 11.57 0.46
C ARG A 393 3.13 11.39 1.54
N PRO A 394 3.02 12.26 2.55
CA PRO A 394 2.00 12.15 3.61
C PRO A 394 0.53 12.13 3.11
N GLN A 395 0.25 12.72 1.94
CA GLN A 395 -1.06 12.72 1.28
C GLN A 395 -1.39 11.44 0.53
N ASP A 396 -0.40 10.60 0.21
CA ASP A 396 -0.64 9.50 -0.73
C ASP A 396 -1.37 8.34 -0.08
N PHE A 397 -2.18 7.65 -0.87
CA PHE A 397 -2.76 6.37 -0.49
C PHE A 397 -1.90 5.22 -1.01
N ILE A 398 -1.37 4.39 -0.10
CA ILE A 398 -0.59 3.20 -0.47
C ILE A 398 -1.54 2.00 -0.52
N TRP A 399 -1.70 1.39 -1.69
CA TRP A 399 -2.54 0.22 -1.90
C TRP A 399 -1.69 -1.03 -2.11
N ILE A 400 -1.70 -1.92 -1.13
CA ILE A 400 -0.95 -3.19 -1.17
C ILE A 400 -1.86 -4.32 -1.65
N HIS A 401 -1.36 -5.16 -2.56
CA HIS A 401 -2.12 -6.29 -3.08
C HIS A 401 -1.48 -7.65 -2.76
N ASP A 402 -2.37 -8.53 -2.31
CA ASP A 402 -2.27 -9.99 -2.35
C ASP A 402 -1.32 -10.66 -1.34
N TYR A 403 -1.45 -11.99 -1.23
CA TYR A 403 -0.79 -12.86 -0.24
C TYR A 403 0.74 -12.81 -0.23
N HIS A 404 1.34 -12.27 -1.29
CA HIS A 404 2.77 -12.05 -1.40
C HIS A 404 3.28 -10.99 -0.41
N LEU A 405 2.46 -9.99 -0.08
CA LEU A 405 2.88 -8.76 0.59
C LEU A 405 2.19 -8.53 1.95
N MET A 406 1.75 -9.60 2.63
CA MET A 406 0.95 -9.53 3.86
C MET A 406 1.70 -8.92 5.06
N LEU A 407 3.04 -8.87 5.05
CA LEU A 407 3.83 -8.30 6.15
C LEU A 407 4.15 -6.82 5.98
N THR A 408 3.94 -6.28 4.77
CA THR A 408 4.33 -4.90 4.43
C THR A 408 3.67 -3.86 5.33
N GLY A 409 2.43 -4.09 5.77
CA GLY A 409 1.71 -3.19 6.70
C GLY A 409 2.50 -2.97 7.99
N GLN A 410 2.88 -4.06 8.67
CA GLN A 410 3.67 -3.99 9.90
C GLN A 410 5.02 -3.30 9.70
N ILE A 411 5.65 -3.51 8.53
CA ILE A 411 6.96 -2.94 8.22
C ILE A 411 6.86 -1.44 7.95
N MET A 412 5.90 -1.00 7.12
CA MET A 412 5.72 0.41 6.81
C MET A 412 5.39 1.22 8.07
N ARG A 413 4.66 0.63 9.01
CA ARG A 413 4.29 1.30 10.26
C ARG A 413 5.44 1.51 11.23
N SER A 414 6.48 0.67 11.19
CA SER A 414 7.69 0.94 11.98
C SER A 414 8.53 2.06 11.37
N LEU A 415 8.31 2.42 10.10
CA LEU A 415 8.99 3.51 9.40
C LEU A 415 8.26 4.84 9.60
N ASP A 416 6.96 4.89 9.30
CA ASP A 416 6.13 6.08 9.49
C ASP A 416 4.68 5.70 9.84
N SER A 417 4.25 6.15 11.02
CA SER A 417 2.91 5.91 11.55
C SER A 417 1.81 6.72 10.84
N ASN A 418 2.17 7.76 10.06
CA ASN A 418 1.22 8.65 9.41
C ASN A 418 0.82 8.23 7.99
N LEU A 419 1.44 7.21 7.40
CA LEU A 419 1.09 6.73 6.06
C LEU A 419 -0.40 6.34 6.00
N GLU A 420 -1.04 6.42 4.84
CA GLU A 420 -2.35 5.82 4.62
C GLU A 420 -2.16 4.54 3.81
N VAL A 421 -2.62 3.41 4.34
CA VAL A 421 -2.36 2.10 3.70
C VAL A 421 -3.62 1.26 3.68
N GLY A 422 -3.96 0.73 2.51
CA GLY A 422 -4.94 -0.33 2.32
C GLY A 422 -4.28 -1.64 1.88
N PHE A 423 -4.91 -2.77 2.21
CA PHE A 423 -4.52 -4.10 1.76
C PHE A 423 -5.73 -4.81 1.15
N PHE A 424 -5.56 -5.43 -0.02
CA PHE A 424 -6.61 -6.25 -0.63
C PHE A 424 -6.08 -7.66 -0.92
N LEU A 425 -6.75 -8.68 -0.37
CA LEU A 425 -6.42 -10.08 -0.59
C LEU A 425 -7.23 -10.64 -1.78
N HIS A 426 -6.54 -11.01 -2.86
CA HIS A 426 -7.20 -11.45 -4.10
C HIS A 426 -7.58 -12.92 -4.10
N ILE A 427 -6.85 -13.73 -3.33
CA ILE A 427 -7.09 -15.16 -3.16
C ILE A 427 -8.03 -15.44 -1.98
N PRO A 428 -8.57 -16.67 -1.82
CA PRO A 428 -9.31 -17.05 -0.63
C PRO A 428 -8.47 -16.94 0.64
N PHE A 429 -9.12 -16.80 1.79
CA PHE A 429 -8.49 -16.95 3.11
C PHE A 429 -9.10 -18.14 3.83
N GLN A 430 -8.72 -19.35 3.41
CA GLN A 430 -9.28 -20.61 3.91
C GLN A 430 -8.19 -21.58 4.37
N PRO A 431 -7.34 -21.21 5.34
CA PRO A 431 -6.31 -22.12 5.83
C PRO A 431 -6.92 -23.38 6.48
N PRO A 432 -6.32 -24.57 6.28
CA PRO A 432 -6.79 -25.80 6.89
C PRO A 432 -6.68 -25.74 8.43
N PRO A 433 -7.46 -26.53 9.19
CA PRO A 433 -7.52 -26.44 10.64
C PRO A 433 -6.15 -26.55 11.34
N ASP A 434 -5.27 -27.41 10.83
CA ASP A 434 -3.94 -27.63 11.41
C ASP A 434 -2.90 -26.58 10.99
N PHE A 435 -3.22 -25.65 10.07
CA PHE A 435 -2.27 -24.66 9.55
C PHE A 435 -1.67 -23.79 10.67
N MET A 436 -2.53 -23.29 11.57
CA MET A 436 -2.12 -22.43 12.70
C MET A 436 -1.23 -23.17 13.69
N LYS A 437 -1.35 -24.49 13.79
CA LYS A 437 -0.55 -25.33 14.69
C LYS A 437 0.76 -25.77 14.04
N LYS A 438 0.69 -26.32 12.82
CA LYS A 438 1.83 -26.89 12.10
C LYS A 438 2.80 -25.82 11.61
N TYR A 439 2.27 -24.74 11.03
CA TYR A 439 3.07 -23.67 10.44
C TYR A 439 3.02 -22.39 11.28
N LYS A 440 2.96 -22.53 12.61
CA LYS A 440 2.83 -21.41 13.55
C LYS A 440 3.85 -20.28 13.30
N LEU A 441 5.09 -20.63 12.92
CA LEU A 441 6.15 -19.66 12.58
C LEU A 441 5.74 -18.67 11.49
N VAL A 442 4.93 -19.12 10.53
CA VAL A 442 4.43 -18.33 9.39
C VAL A 442 3.03 -17.79 9.69
N ALA A 443 2.16 -18.63 10.24
CA ALA A 443 0.74 -18.35 10.43
C ALA A 443 0.49 -17.23 11.46
N ASP A 444 1.19 -17.24 12.61
CA ASP A 444 1.01 -16.23 13.65
C ASP A 444 1.40 -14.82 13.15
N PRO A 445 2.58 -14.62 12.52
CA PRO A 445 2.91 -13.33 11.92
C PRO A 445 1.92 -12.90 10.85
N VAL A 446 1.53 -13.78 9.91
CA VAL A 446 0.59 -13.42 8.84
C VAL A 446 -0.75 -12.93 9.42
N LEU A 447 -1.33 -13.67 10.36
CA LEU A 447 -2.59 -13.30 10.99
C LEU A 447 -2.51 -11.93 11.66
N ARG A 448 -1.42 -11.68 12.41
CA ARG A 448 -1.18 -10.40 13.08
C ARG A 448 -0.88 -9.27 12.10
N SER A 449 -0.06 -9.50 11.08
CA SER A 449 0.38 -8.46 10.16
C SER A 449 -0.75 -7.93 9.28
N ILE A 450 -1.75 -8.76 8.94
CA ILE A 450 -2.97 -8.28 8.30
C ILE A 450 -3.72 -7.28 9.20
N LEU A 451 -3.73 -7.47 10.53
CA LEU A 451 -4.23 -6.46 11.48
C LEU A 451 -3.30 -5.26 11.66
N ARG A 452 -2.09 -5.27 11.09
CA ARG A 452 -1.06 -4.21 11.22
C ARG A 452 -0.96 -3.30 10.00
N PHE A 453 -1.82 -3.50 9.00
CA PHE A 453 -2.22 -2.39 8.16
C PHE A 453 -3.10 -1.46 9.00
N THR A 454 -2.60 -0.92 10.12
CA THR A 454 -3.31 -0.12 11.15
C THR A 454 -2.39 0.96 11.77
N LYS A 455 -2.87 1.92 12.58
CA LYS A 455 -2.06 2.86 13.41
C LYS A 455 -2.30 2.63 14.91
N TYR A 456 -1.25 2.85 15.70
CA TYR A 456 -1.23 2.88 17.16
C TYR A 456 -2.05 4.06 17.71
N GLY A 457 -3.17 3.77 18.36
CA GLY A 457 -3.81 4.68 19.30
C GLY A 457 -3.04 4.65 20.63
N PHE A 458 -2.67 5.81 21.14
CA PHE A 458 -1.96 5.96 22.41
C PHE A 458 -2.87 5.56 23.59
N ASN A 459 -2.97 4.26 23.90
CA ASN A 459 -3.62 3.79 25.12
C ASN A 459 -2.68 3.95 26.30
N ARG A 460 -2.79 5.07 27.02
CA ARG A 460 -2.35 5.10 28.41
C ARG A 460 -3.47 4.45 29.23
N GLU A 461 -3.19 3.31 29.86
CA GLU A 461 -4.05 2.74 30.90
C GLU A 461 -4.21 3.79 32.01
N VAL A 462 -5.34 4.50 32.02
CA VAL A 462 -5.82 5.20 33.22
C VAL A 462 -6.58 4.14 34.01
N LYS A 463 -6.05 3.78 35.19
CA LYS A 463 -6.64 2.78 36.09
C LYS A 463 -7.81 3.31 36.92
N ASP A 464 -8.26 4.55 36.69
CA ASP A 464 -9.33 5.16 37.47
C ASP A 464 -10.57 5.42 36.63
N HIS A 465 -11.71 5.10 37.24
CA HIS A 465 -13.05 5.10 36.68
C HIS A 465 -13.46 6.48 36.10
N ALA A 466 -14.18 6.42 34.97
CA ALA A 466 -14.95 7.47 34.30
C ALA A 466 -14.17 8.57 33.52
N LEU A 467 -14.57 8.71 32.23
CA LEU A 467 -14.16 9.73 31.24
C LEU A 467 -12.66 9.79 30.87
N PHE A 468 -12.31 9.18 29.73
CA PHE A 468 -11.39 9.66 28.68
C PHE A 468 -10.75 8.46 27.94
N HIS A 469 -11.42 7.99 26.88
CA HIS A 469 -10.77 7.17 25.85
C HIS A 469 -10.24 8.12 24.77
N CYS A 470 -8.94 8.42 24.80
CA CYS A 470 -8.27 9.11 23.68
C CYS A 470 -7.93 8.06 22.62
N ILE A 471 -8.84 7.89 21.66
CA ILE A 471 -8.67 6.97 20.54
C ILE A 471 -8.17 7.81 19.33
N LEU A 472 -6.85 7.82 19.11
CA LEU A 472 -6.24 8.36 17.90
C LEU A 472 -6.34 7.29 16.81
N LEU A 473 -7.40 7.35 15.99
CA LEU A 473 -7.57 6.46 14.85
C LEU A 473 -7.01 7.19 13.63
N TYR A 474 -6.29 6.43 12.80
CA TYR A 474 -6.00 6.82 11.41
C TYR A 474 -6.53 5.65 10.52
N SER A 475 -6.90 5.92 9.27
CA SER A 475 -7.68 5.00 8.41
C SER A 475 -6.94 3.77 7.92
N PHE A 476 -7.63 2.62 7.96
CA PHE A 476 -7.07 1.33 7.58
C PHE A 476 -8.07 0.32 7.07
N LYS A 477 -7.75 -0.18 5.89
CA LYS A 477 -8.67 -0.88 5.00
C LYS A 477 -8.08 -2.22 4.62
N VAL A 478 -8.68 -3.30 5.12
CA VAL A 478 -8.39 -4.65 4.62
C VAL A 478 -9.62 -5.15 3.88
N GLY A 479 -9.46 -5.44 2.59
CA GLY A 479 -10.51 -5.96 1.74
C GLY A 479 -10.30 -7.44 1.43
N PHE A 480 -11.40 -8.18 1.43
CA PHE A 480 -11.50 -9.57 1.00
C PHE A 480 -12.43 -9.68 -0.21
N GLN A 481 -12.31 -10.76 -0.97
CA GLN A 481 -13.20 -11.04 -2.09
C GLN A 481 -14.63 -11.41 -1.66
N THR A 482 -14.77 -12.18 -0.57
CA THR A 482 -16.05 -12.75 -0.16
C THR A 482 -16.26 -12.69 1.36
N HIS A 483 -17.53 -12.73 1.79
CA HIS A 483 -17.93 -12.86 3.20
C HIS A 483 -17.30 -14.09 3.85
N ARG A 484 -17.30 -15.21 3.13
CA ARG A 484 -16.70 -16.49 3.55
C ARG A 484 -15.23 -16.33 3.99
N ASP A 485 -14.45 -15.55 3.25
CA ASP A 485 -13.02 -15.35 3.52
C ASP A 485 -12.78 -14.37 4.68
N ARG A 486 -13.54 -13.26 4.72
CA ARG A 486 -13.49 -12.29 5.83
C ARG A 486 -13.90 -12.94 7.15
N GLU A 487 -15.00 -13.69 7.16
CA GLU A 487 -15.49 -14.37 8.37
C GLU A 487 -14.49 -15.39 8.87
N ARG A 488 -13.91 -16.20 7.97
CA ARG A 488 -12.88 -17.16 8.33
C ARG A 488 -11.65 -16.49 8.96
N TYR A 489 -11.23 -15.34 8.41
CA TYR A 489 -10.18 -14.55 9.00
C TYR A 489 -10.54 -14.06 10.43
N VAL A 490 -11.74 -13.51 10.61
CA VAL A 490 -12.23 -13.02 11.91
C VAL A 490 -12.34 -14.14 12.95
N GLU A 491 -12.80 -15.33 12.56
CA GLU A 491 -12.81 -16.51 13.43
C GLU A 491 -11.42 -16.85 13.94
N LEU A 492 -10.43 -16.88 13.05
CA LEU A 492 -9.04 -17.19 13.40
C LEU A 492 -8.43 -16.11 14.28
N VAL A 493 -8.76 -14.84 14.07
CA VAL A 493 -8.39 -13.74 14.98
C VAL A 493 -8.97 -13.96 16.37
N ARG A 494 -10.27 -14.28 16.49
CA ARG A 494 -10.91 -14.56 17.80
C ARG A 494 -10.26 -15.75 18.51
N GLN A 495 -9.87 -16.78 17.77
CA GLN A 495 -9.29 -18.01 18.33
C GLN A 495 -7.82 -17.84 18.73
N HIS A 496 -7.02 -17.14 17.92
CA HIS A 496 -5.56 -17.12 18.08
C HIS A 496 -5.00 -15.79 18.60
N ILE A 497 -5.83 -14.73 18.70
CA ILE A 497 -5.45 -13.42 19.24
C ILE A 497 -6.39 -13.04 20.40
N PRO A 498 -6.18 -13.58 21.62
CA PRO A 498 -7.13 -13.45 22.74
C PRO A 498 -7.40 -12.01 23.20
N ARG A 499 -6.48 -11.06 22.93
CA ARG A 499 -6.63 -9.64 23.30
C ARG A 499 -7.26 -8.79 22.19
N ALA A 500 -7.62 -9.39 21.05
CA ALA A 500 -8.31 -8.69 19.98
C ALA A 500 -9.79 -8.48 20.34
N ARG A 501 -10.27 -7.25 20.22
CA ARG A 501 -11.69 -6.91 20.32
C ARG A 501 -12.25 -6.85 18.90
N VAL A 502 -13.33 -7.57 18.65
CA VAL A 502 -13.96 -7.63 17.32
C VAL A 502 -15.39 -7.11 17.43
N HIS A 503 -15.71 -6.10 16.64
CA HIS A 503 -17.05 -5.54 16.50
C HIS A 503 -17.53 -5.74 15.06
N PHE A 504 -18.81 -6.03 14.86
CA PHE A 504 -19.43 -6.14 13.54
C PHE A 504 -20.55 -5.11 13.43
N ASP A 505 -20.48 -4.29 12.39
CA ASP A 505 -21.53 -3.35 12.04
C ASP A 505 -22.36 -3.92 10.87
N ASN A 506 -23.60 -4.31 11.17
CA ASN A 506 -24.51 -4.90 10.19
C ASN A 506 -25.05 -3.89 9.17
N ARG A 507 -24.98 -2.58 9.43
CA ARG A 507 -25.54 -1.55 8.53
C ARG A 507 -24.69 -1.36 7.28
N ILE A 508 -23.38 -1.49 7.44
CA ILE A 508 -22.37 -1.32 6.39
C ILE A 508 -21.63 -2.62 6.08
N ASP A 509 -21.96 -3.70 6.80
CA ASP A 509 -21.32 -5.01 6.68
C ASP A 509 -19.79 -4.93 6.80
N ILE A 510 -19.30 -4.34 7.90
CA ILE A 510 -17.86 -4.19 8.20
C ILE A 510 -17.53 -4.77 9.56
N PHE A 511 -16.42 -5.51 9.64
CA PHE A 511 -15.82 -5.86 10.92
C PHE A 511 -14.77 -4.82 11.32
N THR A 512 -14.80 -4.39 12.57
CA THR A 512 -13.75 -3.57 13.18
C THR A 512 -12.99 -4.42 14.21
N VAL A 513 -11.68 -4.56 14.04
CA VAL A 513 -10.82 -5.35 14.93
C VAL A 513 -9.80 -4.45 15.61
N THR A 514 -9.80 -4.41 16.94
CA THR A 514 -8.84 -3.67 17.76
C THR A 514 -7.89 -4.61 18.50
N TYR A 515 -6.58 -4.50 18.29
CA TYR A 515 -5.56 -5.31 18.94
C TYR A 515 -4.30 -4.49 19.25
N GLU A 516 -3.85 -4.47 20.52
CA GLU A 516 -2.66 -3.73 20.99
C GLU A 516 -2.69 -2.22 20.69
N GLY A 517 -3.87 -1.61 20.75
CA GLY A 517 -4.08 -0.19 20.44
C GLY A 517 -4.25 0.11 18.95
N TRP A 518 -4.22 -0.92 18.09
CA TRP A 518 -4.39 -0.76 16.66
C TRP A 518 -5.79 -1.20 16.23
N THR A 519 -6.49 -0.40 15.41
CA THR A 519 -7.84 -0.72 14.93
C THR A 519 -7.88 -0.83 13.39
N CYS A 520 -8.47 -1.92 12.88
CA CYS A 520 -8.57 -2.25 11.46
C CYS A 520 -10.03 -2.42 11.03
N SER A 521 -10.39 -1.89 9.86
CA SER A 521 -11.68 -2.17 9.21
C SER A 521 -11.51 -3.27 8.17
N LEU A 522 -12.34 -4.31 8.24
CA LEU A 522 -12.34 -5.46 7.35
C LEU A 522 -13.64 -5.46 6.52
N GLY A 523 -13.53 -5.31 5.20
CA GLY A 523 -14.65 -5.28 4.26
C GLY A 523 -14.59 -6.35 3.18
N VAL A 524 -15.71 -6.50 2.45
CA VAL A 524 -15.85 -7.41 1.31
C VAL A 524 -16.05 -6.59 0.05
N PHE A 525 -15.18 -6.77 -0.93
CA PHE A 525 -15.25 -6.06 -2.22
C PHE A 525 -15.00 -7.07 -3.34
N PRO A 526 -16.06 -7.67 -3.90
CA PRO A 526 -15.94 -8.66 -4.98
C PRO A 526 -15.33 -8.03 -6.23
N VAL A 527 -14.09 -8.42 -6.58
CA VAL A 527 -13.44 -7.86 -7.76
C VAL A 527 -14.18 -8.26 -9.05
N SER A 528 -14.21 -7.36 -10.04
CA SER A 528 -14.92 -7.59 -11.30
C SER A 528 -14.00 -7.36 -12.51
N ILE A 529 -14.60 -7.29 -13.70
CA ILE A 529 -13.88 -7.03 -14.96
C ILE A 529 -14.24 -5.65 -15.53
N LYS A 530 -13.36 -5.13 -16.37
CA LYS A 530 -13.67 -3.96 -17.20
C LYS A 530 -14.56 -4.38 -18.36
N ASN A 531 -15.86 -4.22 -18.21
CA ASN A 531 -16.88 -4.71 -19.14
C ASN A 531 -16.66 -4.22 -20.58
N GLU A 532 -16.30 -2.95 -20.76
CA GLU A 532 -16.09 -2.34 -22.08
C GLU A 532 -14.98 -3.01 -22.89
N ASP A 533 -13.90 -3.46 -22.24
CA ASP A 533 -12.78 -4.12 -22.94
C ASP A 533 -13.19 -5.44 -23.60
N PHE A 534 -14.22 -6.11 -23.05
CA PHE A 534 -14.73 -7.38 -23.58
C PHE A 534 -15.90 -7.14 -24.54
N LEU A 535 -16.80 -6.22 -24.20
CA LEU A 535 -17.96 -5.89 -25.02
C LEU A 535 -17.56 -5.21 -26.33
N SER A 536 -16.50 -4.39 -26.35
CA SER A 536 -15.98 -3.79 -27.59
C SER A 536 -15.60 -4.86 -28.61
N ILE A 537 -14.88 -5.90 -28.19
CA ILE A 537 -14.49 -7.05 -29.02
C ILE A 537 -15.72 -7.89 -29.38
N ALA A 538 -16.60 -8.19 -28.41
CA ALA A 538 -17.77 -9.04 -28.62
C ALA A 538 -18.76 -8.44 -29.62
N ASN A 539 -18.83 -7.10 -29.70
CA ASN A 539 -19.70 -6.39 -30.62
C ASN A 539 -19.10 -6.22 -32.03
N GLU A 540 -17.85 -6.61 -32.27
CA GLU A 540 -17.26 -6.56 -33.60
C GLU A 540 -17.93 -7.59 -34.53
N PRO A 541 -18.34 -7.21 -35.76
CA PRO A 541 -18.95 -8.14 -36.70
C PRO A 541 -18.07 -9.35 -37.02
N GLN A 542 -16.75 -9.14 -37.08
CA GLN A 542 -15.79 -10.23 -37.32
C GLN A 542 -15.79 -11.24 -36.17
N CYS A 543 -15.94 -10.79 -34.92
CA CYS A 543 -15.98 -11.68 -33.76
C CYS A 543 -17.21 -12.61 -33.81
N ALA A 544 -18.35 -12.11 -34.28
CA ALA A 544 -19.56 -12.92 -34.47
C ALA A 544 -19.40 -13.99 -35.58
N ILE A 545 -18.72 -13.64 -36.68
CA ILE A 545 -18.38 -14.59 -37.75
C ILE A 545 -17.44 -15.67 -37.19
N ASP A 546 -16.36 -15.25 -36.53
CA ASP A 546 -15.40 -16.13 -35.88
C ASP A 546 -16.08 -17.09 -34.89
N ALA A 547 -17.03 -16.59 -34.09
CA ALA A 547 -17.77 -17.41 -33.12
C ALA A 547 -18.62 -18.49 -33.81
N GLN A 548 -19.27 -18.15 -34.94
CA GLN A 548 -20.03 -19.11 -35.72
C GLN A 548 -19.11 -20.18 -36.35
N GLU A 549 -17.98 -19.79 -36.90
CA GLU A 549 -16.97 -20.71 -37.45
C GLU A 549 -16.41 -21.63 -36.36
N ILE A 550 -16.04 -21.08 -35.20
CA ILE A 550 -15.58 -21.85 -34.03
C ILE A 550 -16.62 -22.91 -33.65
N LYS A 551 -17.89 -22.51 -33.53
CA LYS A 551 -18.95 -23.44 -33.12
C LYS A 551 -19.12 -24.56 -34.12
N GLN A 552 -19.10 -24.24 -35.42
CA GLN A 552 -19.16 -25.23 -36.49
C GLN A 552 -17.94 -26.16 -36.47
N GLU A 553 -16.74 -25.63 -36.21
CA GLU A 553 -15.51 -26.41 -36.15
C GLU A 553 -15.49 -27.36 -34.95
N VAL A 554 -15.85 -26.87 -33.75
CA VAL A 554 -15.87 -27.66 -32.52
C VAL A 554 -16.88 -28.80 -32.61
N LEU A 555 -18.07 -28.51 -33.14
CA LEU A 555 -19.18 -29.45 -33.29
C LEU A 555 -19.24 -30.14 -34.68
N ALA A 556 -18.21 -30.02 -35.52
CA ALA A 556 -18.23 -30.53 -36.90
C ALA A 556 -18.56 -32.02 -37.02
N ASN A 557 -18.10 -32.82 -36.04
CA ASN A 557 -18.33 -34.25 -35.97
C ASN A 557 -19.43 -34.63 -34.95
N SER A 558 -20.18 -33.64 -34.45
CA SER A 558 -21.28 -33.83 -33.52
C SER A 558 -22.61 -33.95 -34.25
N GLY A 559 -23.65 -34.41 -33.55
CA GLY A 559 -25.00 -34.49 -34.10
C GLY A 559 -25.85 -33.28 -33.83
N GLU A 560 -27.03 -33.29 -34.44
CA GLU A 560 -28.09 -32.35 -34.09
C GLU A 560 -28.40 -32.45 -32.58
N GLY A 561 -28.45 -31.30 -31.91
CA GLY A 561 -28.65 -31.20 -30.46
C GLY A 561 -27.39 -31.38 -29.60
N GLY A 562 -26.19 -31.40 -30.20
CA GLY A 562 -24.92 -31.34 -29.46
C GLY A 562 -24.65 -29.95 -28.87
N CYS A 563 -24.11 -29.92 -27.66
CA CYS A 563 -23.75 -28.69 -26.97
C CYS A 563 -22.24 -28.48 -26.93
N PHE A 564 -21.82 -27.23 -27.13
CA PHE A 564 -20.44 -26.81 -26.94
C PHE A 564 -20.20 -26.32 -25.51
N PHE A 565 -19.48 -27.13 -24.72
CA PHE A 565 -19.00 -26.76 -23.39
C PHE A 565 -17.61 -26.12 -23.49
N PHE A 566 -17.44 -24.92 -22.92
CA PHE A 566 -16.17 -24.19 -22.96
C PHE A 566 -15.64 -23.91 -21.56
N SER A 567 -14.35 -24.13 -21.37
CA SER A 567 -13.63 -23.87 -20.12
C SER A 567 -12.23 -23.37 -20.42
N VAL A 568 -11.82 -22.28 -19.78
CA VAL A 568 -10.52 -21.66 -19.95
C VAL A 568 -9.97 -21.21 -18.60
N GLU A 569 -8.89 -21.83 -18.16
CA GLU A 569 -8.32 -21.56 -16.84
C GLU A 569 -6.78 -21.69 -16.88
N ARG A 570 -6.11 -21.15 -15.86
CA ARG A 570 -4.69 -21.47 -15.64
C ARG A 570 -4.55 -22.94 -15.27
N PHE A 571 -3.45 -23.59 -15.66
CA PHE A 571 -3.23 -25.01 -15.40
C PHE A 571 -2.76 -25.28 -13.96
N ASP A 572 -3.63 -24.95 -13.02
CA ASP A 572 -3.40 -24.91 -11.57
C ASP A 572 -4.35 -25.91 -10.87
N TYR A 573 -3.87 -26.54 -9.79
CA TYR A 573 -4.67 -27.52 -9.03
C TYR A 573 -5.87 -26.91 -8.31
N THR A 574 -5.85 -25.60 -8.07
CA THR A 574 -7.00 -24.86 -7.50
C THR A 574 -8.21 -24.83 -8.45
N LYS A 575 -8.00 -25.06 -9.76
CA LYS A 575 -9.03 -24.94 -10.81
C LYS A 575 -9.88 -26.19 -11.00
N GLY A 576 -9.64 -27.25 -10.23
CA GLY A 576 -10.47 -28.47 -10.27
C GLY A 576 -10.55 -29.14 -11.65
N ILE A 577 -9.53 -28.95 -12.50
CA ILE A 577 -9.48 -29.52 -13.86
C ILE A 577 -9.49 -31.04 -13.79
N MET A 578 -8.78 -31.64 -12.84
CA MET A 578 -8.77 -33.09 -12.64
C MET A 578 -10.18 -33.63 -12.34
N GLU A 579 -10.88 -33.00 -11.40
CA GLU A 579 -12.25 -33.36 -10.99
C GLU A 579 -13.24 -33.17 -12.14
N LYS A 580 -13.11 -32.06 -12.88
CA LYS A 580 -13.88 -31.78 -14.10
C LYS A 580 -13.71 -32.87 -15.16
N LEU A 581 -12.47 -33.32 -15.41
CA LEU A 581 -12.19 -34.41 -16.36
C LEU A 581 -12.79 -35.75 -15.90
N LYS A 582 -12.69 -36.07 -14.60
CA LYS A 582 -13.33 -37.27 -14.03
C LYS A 582 -14.85 -37.24 -14.20
N ALA A 583 -15.47 -36.11 -13.89
CA ALA A 583 -16.90 -35.90 -14.06
C ALA A 583 -17.32 -35.95 -15.54
N TRP A 584 -16.51 -35.40 -16.44
CA TRP A 584 -16.74 -35.46 -17.89
C TRP A 584 -16.67 -36.88 -18.43
N LYS A 585 -15.74 -37.71 -17.93
CA LYS A 585 -15.71 -39.14 -18.24
C LYS A 585 -17.00 -39.82 -17.76
N ARG A 586 -17.37 -39.57 -16.49
CA ARG A 586 -18.53 -40.19 -15.86
C ARG A 586 -19.86 -39.80 -16.51
N TYR A 587 -19.97 -38.56 -16.99
CA TYR A 587 -21.10 -38.03 -17.73
C TYR A 587 -21.50 -38.94 -18.89
N PHE A 588 -20.55 -39.34 -19.74
CA PHE A 588 -20.84 -40.25 -20.86
C PHE A 588 -21.07 -41.71 -20.46
N GLU A 589 -20.51 -42.15 -19.33
CA GLU A 589 -20.80 -43.49 -18.79
C GLU A 589 -22.22 -43.59 -18.24
N LYS A 590 -22.71 -42.50 -17.62
CA LYS A 590 -24.05 -42.41 -17.02
C LYS A 590 -25.14 -42.05 -18.03
N TYR A 591 -24.81 -41.23 -19.03
CA TYR A 591 -25.72 -40.77 -20.09
C TYR A 591 -25.17 -41.12 -21.49
N PRO A 592 -25.21 -42.40 -21.90
CA PRO A 592 -24.65 -42.84 -23.18
C PRO A 592 -25.30 -42.18 -24.41
N GLU A 593 -26.54 -41.71 -24.30
CA GLU A 593 -27.27 -41.01 -25.37
C GLU A 593 -26.63 -39.68 -25.78
N ARG A 594 -25.76 -39.12 -24.93
CA ARG A 594 -25.02 -37.89 -25.21
C ARG A 594 -23.71 -38.14 -25.97
N LYS A 595 -23.27 -39.39 -26.10
CA LYS A 595 -22.07 -39.75 -26.89
C LYS A 595 -22.28 -39.42 -28.36
N GLY A 596 -21.31 -38.76 -28.98
CA GLY A 596 -21.42 -38.28 -30.37
C GLY A 596 -22.13 -36.94 -30.51
N LEU A 597 -22.56 -36.30 -29.42
CA LEU A 597 -23.24 -35.00 -29.41
C LEU A 597 -22.37 -33.93 -28.75
N ASP A 598 -22.11 -34.05 -27.45
CA ASP A 598 -21.49 -32.98 -26.67
C ASP A 598 -19.96 -32.97 -26.77
N VAL A 599 -19.37 -31.78 -26.73
CA VAL A 599 -17.91 -31.61 -26.75
C VAL A 599 -17.51 -30.60 -25.69
N LEU A 600 -16.54 -30.98 -24.85
CA LEU A 600 -15.85 -30.07 -23.92
C LEU A 600 -14.56 -29.59 -24.58
N TYR A 601 -14.40 -28.26 -24.67
CA TYR A 601 -13.11 -27.65 -24.97
C TYR A 601 -12.53 -27.04 -23.70
N GLN A 602 -11.43 -27.64 -23.22
CA GLN A 602 -10.68 -27.17 -22.06
C GLN A 602 -9.37 -26.55 -22.53
N VAL A 603 -9.21 -25.25 -22.28
CA VAL A 603 -7.94 -24.53 -22.42
C VAL A 603 -7.32 -24.40 -21.04
N ALA A 604 -6.12 -24.95 -20.84
CA ALA A 604 -5.42 -24.97 -19.57
C ALA A 604 -4.02 -24.36 -19.73
N VAL A 605 -3.89 -23.06 -19.48
CA VAL A 605 -2.65 -22.32 -19.77
C VAL A 605 -1.54 -22.76 -18.81
N THR A 606 -0.49 -23.36 -19.37
CA THR A 606 0.63 -23.90 -18.59
C THR A 606 1.32 -22.82 -17.76
N ASN A 607 1.46 -23.06 -16.46
CA ASN A 607 2.12 -22.15 -15.52
C ASN A 607 2.97 -22.92 -14.50
N ARG A 608 3.96 -22.22 -13.91
CA ARG A 608 4.67 -22.64 -12.67
C ARG A 608 5.24 -24.07 -12.66
N ARG A 609 5.64 -24.63 -13.82
CA ARG A 609 6.20 -26.00 -13.92
C ARG A 609 7.48 -26.25 -13.14
N ALA A 610 8.15 -25.20 -12.66
CA ALA A 610 9.30 -25.32 -11.76
C ALA A 610 8.93 -25.90 -10.38
N VAL A 611 7.66 -25.79 -9.98
CA VAL A 611 7.15 -26.36 -8.72
C VAL A 611 6.66 -27.78 -8.99
N GLU A 612 7.17 -28.75 -8.24
CA GLU A 612 6.92 -30.18 -8.48
C GLU A 612 5.43 -30.55 -8.42
N SER A 613 4.68 -30.00 -7.46
CA SER A 613 3.24 -30.28 -7.30
C SER A 613 2.43 -29.86 -8.53
N TYR A 614 2.79 -28.74 -9.18
CA TYR A 614 2.18 -28.31 -10.45
C TYR A 614 2.49 -29.28 -11.58
N LYS A 615 3.76 -29.68 -11.72
CA LYS A 615 4.18 -30.60 -12.79
C LYS A 615 3.42 -31.93 -12.71
N ILE A 616 3.38 -32.55 -11.53
CA ILE A 616 2.68 -33.82 -11.30
C ILE A 616 1.18 -33.69 -11.62
N TYR A 617 0.54 -32.63 -11.12
CA TYR A 617 -0.88 -32.39 -11.39
C TYR A 617 -1.18 -32.22 -12.88
N GLN A 618 -0.36 -31.45 -13.59
CA GLN A 618 -0.50 -31.20 -15.03
C GLN A 618 -0.33 -32.49 -15.84
N ASP A 619 0.70 -33.28 -15.55
CA ASP A 619 0.98 -34.54 -16.25
C ASP A 619 -0.18 -35.53 -16.06
N ASN A 620 -0.73 -35.62 -14.83
CA ASN A 620 -1.88 -36.47 -14.54
C ASN A 620 -3.14 -36.02 -15.30
N CYS A 621 -3.40 -34.71 -15.39
CA CYS A 621 -4.54 -34.18 -16.15
C CYS A 621 -4.42 -34.49 -17.64
N LEU A 622 -3.23 -34.32 -18.23
CA LEU A 622 -2.98 -34.63 -19.64
C LEU A 622 -3.16 -36.13 -19.93
N ALA A 623 -2.66 -37.00 -19.07
CA ALA A 623 -2.85 -38.44 -19.18
C ALA A 623 -4.34 -38.83 -19.13
N LEU A 624 -5.11 -38.23 -18.22
CA LEU A 624 -6.55 -38.47 -18.12
C LEU A 624 -7.31 -37.94 -19.35
N ALA A 625 -6.95 -36.76 -19.85
CA ALA A 625 -7.55 -36.18 -21.04
C ALA A 625 -7.35 -37.07 -22.27
N ALA A 626 -6.12 -37.59 -22.46
CA ALA A 626 -5.82 -38.58 -23.50
C ALA A 626 -6.66 -39.86 -23.32
N HIS A 627 -6.72 -40.39 -22.10
CA HIS A 627 -7.48 -41.60 -21.80
C HIS A 627 -8.99 -41.47 -22.05
N ILE A 628 -9.60 -40.32 -21.74
CA ILE A 628 -11.01 -40.02 -22.08
C ILE A 628 -11.19 -40.06 -23.59
N ASN A 629 -10.30 -39.36 -24.29
CA ASN A 629 -10.20 -39.35 -25.73
C ASN A 629 -9.70 -40.66 -26.32
N GLU A 630 -9.52 -41.75 -25.58
CA GLU A 630 -9.27 -43.11 -26.10
C GLU A 630 -10.45 -44.04 -25.82
N THR A 631 -11.02 -43.91 -24.62
CA THR A 631 -12.04 -44.81 -24.10
C THR A 631 -13.45 -44.43 -24.56
N ILE A 632 -13.76 -43.13 -24.59
CA ILE A 632 -15.09 -42.66 -24.98
C ILE A 632 -15.10 -42.43 -26.49
N ARG A 633 -15.87 -43.27 -27.18
CA ARG A 633 -16.04 -43.28 -28.64
C ARG A 633 -17.51 -43.40 -29.01
N CYS A 634 -17.83 -42.95 -30.21
CA CYS A 634 -19.13 -43.13 -30.82
C CYS A 634 -18.94 -43.90 -32.14
N GLU A 635 -19.48 -45.12 -32.22
CA GLU A 635 -19.33 -45.96 -33.41
C GLU A 635 -19.96 -45.32 -34.66
N SER A 636 -21.09 -44.63 -34.48
CA SER A 636 -21.76 -43.91 -35.57
C SER A 636 -21.02 -42.65 -36.02
N ARG A 637 -20.10 -42.12 -35.20
CA ARG A 637 -19.30 -40.92 -35.51
C ARG A 637 -17.82 -41.10 -35.13
N PRO A 638 -17.01 -41.80 -35.94
CA PRO A 638 -15.62 -42.11 -35.62
C PRO A 638 -14.71 -40.87 -35.45
N GLY A 639 -15.04 -39.75 -36.12
CA GLY A 639 -14.31 -38.50 -36.01
C GLY A 639 -14.65 -37.65 -34.79
N TRP A 640 -15.70 -38.01 -34.03
CA TRP A 640 -16.10 -37.29 -32.84
C TRP A 640 -15.14 -37.56 -31.68
N LYS A 641 -14.72 -36.49 -31.00
CA LYS A 641 -13.94 -36.56 -29.77
C LYS A 641 -14.71 -35.83 -28.67
N PRO A 642 -14.89 -36.44 -27.49
CA PRO A 642 -15.62 -35.83 -26.38
C PRO A 642 -14.89 -34.63 -25.77
N LEU A 643 -13.56 -34.56 -25.92
CA LEU A 643 -12.72 -33.56 -25.28
C LEU A 643 -11.71 -32.99 -26.27
N ARG A 644 -11.65 -31.66 -26.37
CA ARG A 644 -10.49 -30.94 -26.90
C ARG A 644 -9.74 -30.36 -25.71
N PHE A 645 -8.44 -30.65 -25.58
CA PHE A 645 -7.63 -30.17 -24.46
C PHE A 645 -6.40 -29.46 -25.01
N GLU A 646 -6.27 -28.17 -24.72
CA GLU A 646 -5.17 -27.33 -25.21
C GLU A 646 -4.44 -26.69 -24.04
N THR A 647 -3.11 -26.63 -24.15
CA THR A 647 -2.25 -26.05 -23.11
C THR A 647 -1.74 -24.65 -23.43
N ASP A 648 -1.94 -24.23 -24.68
CA ASP A 648 -1.57 -22.91 -25.17
C ASP A 648 -2.65 -21.89 -24.84
N GLY A 649 -2.23 -20.68 -24.50
CA GLY A 649 -3.15 -19.57 -24.26
C GLY A 649 -3.80 -19.08 -25.55
N LEU A 650 -5.05 -18.65 -25.45
CA LEU A 650 -5.76 -18.02 -26.56
C LEU A 650 -5.49 -16.50 -26.60
N PRO A 651 -5.26 -15.91 -27.79
CA PRO A 651 -5.30 -14.45 -27.94
C PRO A 651 -6.65 -13.89 -27.50
N ARG A 652 -6.67 -12.67 -26.93
CA ARG A 652 -7.87 -12.06 -26.33
C ARG A 652 -9.06 -11.98 -27.31
N THR A 653 -8.83 -11.61 -28.57
CA THR A 653 -9.89 -11.54 -29.60
C THR A 653 -10.51 -12.91 -29.87
N ARG A 654 -9.66 -13.94 -29.99
CA ARG A 654 -10.13 -15.32 -30.20
C ARG A 654 -10.82 -15.89 -28.97
N LEU A 655 -10.34 -15.56 -27.76
CA LEU A 655 -10.96 -15.94 -26.49
C LEU A 655 -12.40 -15.42 -26.41
N VAL A 656 -12.64 -14.15 -26.76
CA VAL A 656 -14.01 -13.58 -26.80
C VAL A 656 -14.89 -14.27 -27.85
N ALA A 657 -14.34 -14.61 -29.01
CA ALA A 657 -15.08 -15.39 -30.01
C ALA A 657 -15.48 -16.79 -29.47
N TYR A 658 -14.61 -17.44 -28.68
CA TYR A 658 -14.98 -18.68 -27.98
C TYR A 658 -16.07 -18.47 -26.92
N TYR A 659 -16.04 -17.36 -26.17
CA TYR A 659 -17.13 -17.00 -25.24
C TYR A 659 -18.46 -16.83 -25.97
N LEU A 660 -18.47 -16.19 -27.14
CA LEU A 660 -19.68 -16.05 -27.97
C LEU A 660 -20.16 -17.38 -28.58
N ALA A 661 -19.23 -18.28 -28.91
CA ALA A 661 -19.54 -19.56 -29.56
C ALA A 661 -20.13 -20.60 -28.59
N MET A 662 -19.74 -20.55 -27.30
CA MET A 662 -20.12 -21.58 -26.32
C MET A 662 -21.63 -21.64 -26.08
N ASP A 663 -22.14 -22.85 -25.84
CA ASP A 663 -23.48 -23.04 -25.29
C ASP A 663 -23.46 -23.00 -23.77
N ILE A 664 -22.41 -23.56 -23.17
CA ILE A 664 -22.28 -23.74 -21.72
C ILE A 664 -20.85 -23.38 -21.29
N GLY A 665 -20.71 -22.34 -20.47
CA GLY A 665 -19.46 -22.02 -19.79
C GLY A 665 -19.26 -22.92 -18.56
N VAL A 666 -18.06 -23.46 -18.36
CA VAL A 666 -17.76 -24.37 -17.25
C VAL A 666 -16.62 -23.82 -16.40
N VAL A 667 -16.95 -23.39 -15.19
CA VAL A 667 -16.01 -22.80 -14.22
C VAL A 667 -16.14 -23.53 -12.89
N THR A 668 -15.25 -24.49 -12.65
CA THR A 668 -15.38 -25.40 -11.50
C THR A 668 -14.12 -25.50 -10.65
N PRO A 669 -13.59 -24.37 -10.14
CA PRO A 669 -12.47 -24.41 -9.22
C PRO A 669 -12.84 -25.10 -7.91
N SER A 670 -11.86 -25.75 -7.29
CA SER A 670 -11.97 -26.32 -5.94
C SER A 670 -12.14 -25.22 -4.91
N LYS A 671 -11.26 -24.22 -4.96
CA LYS A 671 -11.39 -22.94 -4.27
C LYS A 671 -10.75 -21.85 -5.12
N ASP A 672 -11.41 -20.70 -5.20
CA ASP A 672 -10.91 -19.54 -5.92
C ASP A 672 -11.41 -18.27 -5.25
N GLY A 673 -10.60 -17.21 -5.28
CA GLY A 673 -10.92 -15.94 -4.62
C GLY A 673 -12.13 -15.28 -5.26
N MET A 674 -12.21 -15.33 -6.59
CA MET A 674 -13.35 -14.82 -7.36
C MET A 674 -13.65 -15.70 -8.56
N ASN A 675 -12.68 -15.85 -9.47
CA ASN A 675 -12.82 -16.39 -10.83
C ASN A 675 -13.51 -15.41 -11.79
N LEU A 676 -12.67 -14.58 -12.44
CA LEU A 676 -13.12 -13.57 -13.41
C LEU A 676 -13.61 -14.18 -14.73
N VAL A 677 -13.15 -15.38 -15.10
CA VAL A 677 -13.55 -16.05 -16.35
C VAL A 677 -15.07 -16.27 -16.39
N ALA A 678 -15.69 -16.64 -15.26
CA ALA A 678 -17.15 -16.76 -15.18
C ALA A 678 -17.86 -15.43 -15.52
N LYS A 679 -17.29 -14.30 -15.08
CA LYS A 679 -17.83 -12.97 -15.37
C LYS A 679 -17.62 -12.61 -16.84
N GLU A 680 -16.43 -12.85 -17.37
CA GLU A 680 -16.10 -12.60 -18.80
C GLU A 680 -17.05 -13.37 -19.72
N MET A 681 -17.25 -14.66 -19.44
CA MET A 681 -18.16 -15.54 -20.19
C MET A 681 -19.57 -14.96 -20.26
N MET A 682 -20.15 -14.62 -19.11
CA MET A 682 -21.54 -14.19 -19.02
C MET A 682 -21.75 -12.73 -19.44
N VAL A 683 -20.74 -11.87 -19.33
CA VAL A 683 -20.77 -10.50 -19.86
C VAL A 683 -20.76 -10.52 -21.40
N CYS A 684 -19.93 -11.37 -22.01
CA CYS A 684 -19.86 -11.50 -23.47
C CYS A 684 -21.08 -12.21 -24.07
N ASN A 685 -21.51 -13.31 -23.46
CA ASN A 685 -22.54 -14.18 -24.04
C ASN A 685 -23.73 -14.38 -23.09
N PRO A 686 -24.74 -13.50 -23.13
CA PRO A 686 -25.96 -13.65 -22.34
C PRO A 686 -26.85 -14.82 -22.78
N ALA A 687 -26.55 -15.48 -23.90
CA ALA A 687 -27.34 -16.60 -24.41
C ALA A 687 -26.81 -17.98 -23.95
N ALA A 688 -25.67 -18.02 -23.26
CA ALA A 688 -25.06 -19.24 -22.75
C ALA A 688 -25.57 -19.58 -21.33
N SER A 689 -25.46 -20.86 -20.96
CA SER A 689 -25.61 -21.31 -19.58
C SER A 689 -24.26 -21.26 -18.87
N LEU A 690 -24.28 -21.22 -17.54
CA LEU A 690 -23.09 -21.33 -16.70
C LEU A 690 -23.16 -22.56 -15.79
N VAL A 691 -22.10 -23.37 -15.78
CA VAL A 691 -21.83 -24.38 -14.74
C VAL A 691 -20.78 -23.79 -13.82
N LEU A 692 -21.11 -23.62 -12.54
CA LEU A 692 -20.30 -22.88 -11.58
C LEU A 692 -20.11 -23.65 -10.27
N SER A 693 -18.86 -23.76 -9.80
CA SER A 693 -18.54 -24.38 -8.50
C SER A 693 -18.79 -23.42 -7.33
N SER A 694 -19.30 -23.97 -6.22
CA SER A 694 -19.36 -23.29 -4.91
C SER A 694 -17.98 -22.85 -4.38
N GLY A 695 -16.91 -23.41 -4.94
CA GLY A 695 -15.54 -23.03 -4.68
C GLY A 695 -15.16 -21.64 -5.21
N ALA A 696 -15.86 -21.12 -6.22
CA ALA A 696 -15.57 -19.82 -6.83
C ALA A 696 -16.16 -18.66 -6.03
N GLY A 697 -15.40 -17.57 -5.82
CA GLY A 697 -15.95 -16.37 -5.19
C GLY A 697 -17.07 -15.69 -6.00
N THR A 698 -17.08 -15.84 -7.33
CA THR A 698 -18.18 -15.40 -8.20
C THR A 698 -19.48 -16.12 -7.84
N GLU A 699 -19.41 -17.40 -7.45
CA GLU A 699 -20.58 -18.15 -6.98
C GLU A 699 -21.11 -17.57 -5.66
N VAL A 700 -20.20 -17.27 -4.72
CA VAL A 700 -20.57 -16.65 -3.44
C VAL A 700 -21.23 -15.28 -3.66
N GLN A 701 -20.70 -14.48 -4.60
CA GLN A 701 -21.31 -13.19 -4.97
C GLN A 701 -22.73 -13.37 -5.53
N LEU A 702 -22.90 -14.28 -6.50
CA LEU A 702 -24.19 -14.54 -7.13
C LEU A 702 -25.20 -15.16 -6.15
N GLY A 703 -24.75 -16.09 -5.30
CA GLY A 703 -25.56 -16.70 -4.25
C GLY A 703 -26.08 -15.66 -3.25
N ASN A 704 -25.20 -14.79 -2.75
CA ASN A 704 -25.58 -13.70 -1.84
C ASN A 704 -26.54 -12.68 -2.49
N ALA A 705 -26.44 -12.49 -3.81
CA ALA A 705 -27.36 -11.65 -4.58
C ALA A 705 -28.69 -12.36 -4.94
N GLY A 706 -28.91 -13.60 -4.49
CA GLY A 706 -30.17 -14.34 -4.69
C GLY A 706 -30.28 -15.08 -6.02
N PHE A 707 -29.21 -15.19 -6.81
CA PHE A 707 -29.25 -15.90 -8.11
C PHE A 707 -29.26 -17.42 -7.99
N TYR A 708 -29.14 -17.93 -6.77
CA TYR A 708 -29.24 -19.36 -6.47
C TYR A 708 -29.95 -19.55 -5.13
N SER A 709 -31.27 -19.66 -5.20
CA SER A 709 -32.16 -19.96 -4.08
C SER A 709 -32.88 -21.29 -4.32
N ASP A 710 -33.70 -21.72 -3.35
CA ASP A 710 -34.48 -22.96 -3.51
C ASP A 710 -35.50 -22.84 -4.66
N ASP A 711 -36.04 -21.65 -4.87
CA ASP A 711 -37.07 -21.36 -5.88
C ASP A 711 -36.50 -20.88 -7.23
N GLU A 712 -35.40 -20.12 -7.22
CA GLU A 712 -34.81 -19.53 -8.42
C GLU A 712 -33.34 -19.90 -8.61
N LYS A 713 -33.00 -20.55 -9.73
CA LYS A 713 -31.65 -21.04 -10.04
C LYS A 713 -31.23 -20.64 -11.45
N TYR A 714 -30.45 -19.56 -11.58
CA TYR A 714 -30.03 -19.00 -12.87
C TYR A 714 -28.73 -19.59 -13.42
N TYR A 715 -28.15 -20.58 -12.75
CA TYR A 715 -26.97 -21.30 -13.20
C TYR A 715 -26.92 -22.71 -12.59
N HIS A 716 -26.09 -23.56 -13.17
CA HIS A 716 -25.91 -24.94 -12.74
C HIS A 716 -24.78 -25.04 -11.71
N ARG A 717 -25.15 -25.04 -10.43
CA ARG A 717 -24.20 -25.12 -9.32
C ARG A 717 -23.60 -26.51 -9.14
N VAL A 718 -22.30 -26.57 -8.85
CA VAL A 718 -21.59 -27.76 -8.37
C VAL A 718 -21.17 -27.52 -6.92
N ASP A 719 -21.88 -28.14 -5.97
CA ASP A 719 -21.62 -27.95 -4.54
C ASP A 719 -20.31 -28.60 -4.08
N ASP A 720 -20.03 -29.80 -4.57
CA ASP A 720 -18.82 -30.58 -4.28
C ASP A 720 -18.28 -31.16 -5.58
N ILE A 721 -17.15 -30.62 -6.04
CA ILE A 721 -16.49 -31.07 -7.26
C ILE A 721 -15.92 -32.49 -7.15
N SER A 722 -15.69 -32.98 -5.93
CA SER A 722 -15.19 -34.35 -5.71
C SER A 722 -16.29 -35.40 -5.92
N ASN A 723 -17.55 -35.01 -5.75
CA ASN A 723 -18.71 -35.86 -6.04
C ASN A 723 -18.93 -35.96 -7.56
N THR A 724 -18.22 -36.91 -8.15
CA THR A 724 -18.22 -37.14 -9.60
C THR A 724 -19.61 -37.52 -10.16
N GLU A 725 -20.45 -38.20 -9.37
CA GLU A 725 -21.81 -38.56 -9.78
C GLU A 725 -22.71 -37.33 -9.93
N ASN A 726 -22.75 -36.48 -8.90
CA ASN A 726 -23.57 -35.26 -8.94
C ASN A 726 -23.05 -34.29 -10.01
N PHE A 727 -21.72 -34.17 -10.16
CA PHE A 727 -21.13 -33.29 -11.16
C PHE A 727 -21.49 -33.76 -12.59
N ALA A 728 -21.50 -35.06 -12.86
CA ALA A 728 -22.02 -35.60 -14.12
C ALA A 728 -23.50 -35.23 -14.35
N ASP A 729 -24.34 -35.26 -13.31
CA ASP A 729 -25.76 -34.89 -13.40
C ASP A 729 -25.95 -33.39 -13.65
N VAL A 730 -25.04 -32.55 -13.14
CA VAL A 730 -24.99 -31.12 -13.45
C VAL A 730 -24.68 -30.89 -14.93
N PHE A 731 -23.69 -31.60 -15.50
CA PHE A 731 -23.42 -31.52 -16.94
C PHE A 731 -24.62 -31.92 -17.79
N TYR A 732 -25.31 -33.00 -17.39
CA TYR A 732 -26.52 -33.45 -18.08
C TYR A 732 -27.63 -32.40 -18.07
N ARG A 733 -27.94 -31.86 -16.88
CA ARG A 733 -28.94 -30.79 -16.75
C ARG A 733 -28.61 -29.59 -17.64
N ALA A 734 -27.35 -29.17 -17.67
CA ALA A 734 -26.89 -28.08 -18.53
C ALA A 734 -27.05 -28.39 -20.03
N ALA A 735 -26.71 -29.60 -20.47
CA ALA A 735 -26.87 -30.03 -21.86
C ALA A 735 -28.35 -30.09 -22.29
N THR A 736 -29.24 -30.49 -21.38
CA THR A 736 -30.67 -30.69 -21.67
C THR A 736 -31.54 -29.45 -21.42
N GLU A 737 -30.97 -28.39 -20.86
CA GLU A 737 -31.71 -27.14 -20.62
C GLU A 737 -32.24 -26.55 -21.94
N GLU A 738 -33.50 -26.13 -21.93
CA GLU A 738 -34.11 -25.51 -23.09
C GLU A 738 -33.42 -24.18 -23.42
N ARG A 739 -33.22 -23.91 -24.71
CA ARG A 739 -32.53 -22.70 -25.18
C ARG A 739 -33.19 -21.40 -24.69
N ALA A 740 -34.52 -21.37 -24.58
CA ALA A 740 -35.24 -20.19 -24.09
C ALA A 740 -34.91 -19.89 -22.62
N VAL A 741 -34.92 -20.92 -21.77
CA VAL A 741 -34.57 -20.83 -20.35
C VAL A 741 -33.11 -20.40 -20.18
N ARG A 742 -32.21 -21.01 -20.96
CA ARG A 742 -30.78 -20.64 -20.98
C ARG A 742 -30.57 -19.15 -21.27
N GLN A 743 -31.26 -18.61 -22.27
CA GLN A 743 -31.16 -17.20 -22.66
C GLN A 743 -31.73 -16.27 -21.59
N GLU A 744 -32.81 -16.67 -20.91
CA GLU A 744 -33.35 -15.90 -19.78
C GLU A 744 -32.35 -15.86 -18.63
N HIS A 745 -31.83 -17.03 -18.23
CA HIS A 745 -30.87 -17.18 -17.14
C HIS A 745 -29.59 -16.38 -17.41
N GLY A 746 -28.99 -16.56 -18.58
CA GLY A 746 -27.79 -15.83 -18.97
C GLY A 746 -28.01 -14.32 -19.12
N GLY A 747 -29.20 -13.90 -19.58
CA GLY A 747 -29.60 -12.50 -19.66
C GLY A 747 -29.66 -11.81 -18.29
N ARG A 748 -30.23 -12.47 -17.27
CA ARG A 748 -30.26 -11.92 -15.90
C ARG A 748 -28.87 -11.82 -15.28
N LEU A 749 -28.03 -12.84 -15.46
CA LEU A 749 -26.64 -12.81 -15.01
C LEU A 749 -25.85 -11.68 -15.69
N ASN A 750 -26.05 -11.49 -17.00
CA ASN A 750 -25.42 -10.42 -17.77
C ASN A 750 -25.79 -9.04 -17.24
N GLN A 751 -27.07 -8.80 -16.93
CA GLN A 751 -27.54 -7.53 -16.40
C GLN A 751 -26.89 -7.20 -15.04
N PHE A 752 -26.81 -8.19 -14.15
CA PHE A 752 -26.17 -8.04 -12.85
C PHE A 752 -24.67 -7.78 -12.96
N LEU A 753 -23.95 -8.54 -13.78
CA LEU A 753 -22.50 -8.39 -13.95
C LEU A 753 -22.14 -7.08 -14.66
N LYS A 754 -23.03 -6.56 -15.52
CA LYS A 754 -22.84 -5.24 -16.14
C LYS A 754 -22.95 -4.09 -15.17
N SER A 755 -23.82 -4.18 -14.15
CA SER A 755 -23.94 -3.15 -13.12
C SER A 755 -22.85 -3.23 -12.06
N HIS A 756 -22.20 -4.40 -11.89
CA HIS A 756 -21.14 -4.61 -10.92
C HIS A 756 -19.79 -4.82 -11.59
N ASP A 757 -19.21 -3.72 -12.07
CA ASP A 757 -17.96 -3.69 -12.83
C ASP A 757 -16.74 -3.40 -11.95
N ILE A 758 -15.60 -3.19 -12.60
CA ILE A 758 -14.33 -2.93 -11.91
C ILE A 758 -14.27 -1.53 -11.27
N ASP A 759 -15.02 -0.56 -11.82
CA ASP A 759 -15.03 0.80 -11.32
C ASP A 759 -15.81 0.88 -10.01
N GLU A 760 -16.90 0.11 -9.88
CA GLU A 760 -17.58 -0.11 -8.60
C GLU A 760 -16.63 -0.69 -7.55
N TRP A 761 -15.90 -1.77 -7.88
CA TRP A 761 -14.96 -2.41 -6.94
C TRP A 761 -13.91 -1.44 -6.40
N SER A 762 -13.25 -0.70 -7.30
CA SER A 762 -12.18 0.22 -6.91
C SER A 762 -12.72 1.43 -6.14
N SER A 763 -13.86 1.98 -6.57
CA SER A 763 -14.53 3.10 -5.89
C SER A 763 -15.01 2.70 -4.50
N ALA A 764 -15.63 1.53 -4.35
CA ALA A 764 -16.11 1.02 -3.07
C ALA A 764 -14.95 0.78 -2.09
N PHE A 765 -13.83 0.21 -2.55
CA PHE A 765 -12.66 0.02 -1.68
C PHE A 765 -12.03 1.37 -1.27
N LEU A 766 -11.91 2.31 -2.21
CA LEU A 766 -11.30 3.61 -1.95
C LEU A 766 -12.21 4.58 -1.19
N ASP A 767 -13.52 4.32 -1.12
CA ASP A 767 -14.49 5.15 -0.39
C ASP A 767 -14.08 5.32 1.10
N PRO A 768 -13.83 6.55 1.58
CA PRO A 768 -13.47 6.79 2.98
C PRO A 768 -14.57 6.33 3.96
N SER A 769 -15.82 6.20 3.51
CA SER A 769 -16.99 5.94 4.34
C SER A 769 -16.87 4.68 5.17
N TRP A 770 -16.38 3.56 4.65
CA TRP A 770 -16.42 2.27 5.36
C TRP A 770 -15.31 2.08 6.43
N THR A 771 -14.55 3.13 6.72
CA THR A 771 -13.51 3.11 7.75
C THR A 771 -14.08 3.38 9.15
N HIS A 772 -13.53 2.74 10.18
CA HIS A 772 -13.96 2.89 11.57
C HIS A 772 -13.81 4.32 12.15
N GLU A 773 -13.19 5.23 11.40
CA GLU A 773 -12.98 6.63 11.77
C GLU A 773 -14.16 7.52 11.46
N VAL A 774 -14.93 7.13 10.45
CA VAL A 774 -16.06 7.92 9.97
C VAL A 774 -17.15 7.86 11.02
N ILE A 775 -17.54 9.02 11.54
CA ILE A 775 -18.75 9.15 12.35
C ILE A 775 -19.91 8.66 11.48
N ARG A 776 -20.62 7.66 11.96
CA ARG A 776 -21.68 6.99 11.21
C ARG A 776 -22.98 7.78 11.27
N PRO A 777 -23.75 7.83 10.17
CA PRO A 777 -25.12 8.28 10.23
C PRO A 777 -25.89 7.48 11.29
N SER A 778 -26.51 8.18 12.23
CA SER A 778 -27.23 7.57 13.34
C SER A 778 -28.50 8.35 13.64
N GLU A 779 -29.53 7.64 14.09
CA GLU A 779 -30.77 8.25 14.55
C GLU A 779 -30.58 8.57 16.03
N ILE A 780 -30.70 9.85 16.40
CA ILE A 780 -30.42 10.31 17.75
C ILE A 780 -31.73 10.34 18.54
N LYS A 781 -31.97 9.30 19.34
CA LYS A 781 -33.19 9.16 20.14
C LYS A 781 -32.94 9.38 21.63
N GLN A 782 -31.79 8.94 22.13
CA GLN A 782 -31.49 9.04 23.56
C GLN A 782 -30.51 10.17 23.83
N LEU A 783 -30.58 10.71 25.05
CA LEU A 783 -29.63 11.73 25.50
C LEU A 783 -28.18 11.21 25.47
N ALA A 784 -27.98 9.92 25.72
CA ALA A 784 -26.67 9.26 25.61
C ALA A 784 -26.11 9.28 24.17
N ASP A 785 -26.97 9.06 23.17
CA ASP A 785 -26.58 9.08 21.75
C ASP A 785 -26.08 10.46 21.34
N PHE A 786 -26.79 11.51 21.76
CA PHE A 786 -26.42 12.89 21.50
C PHE A 786 -25.05 13.23 22.09
N TYR A 787 -24.82 12.93 23.37
CA TYR A 787 -23.52 13.19 24.00
C TYR A 787 -22.39 12.38 23.39
N MET A 788 -22.66 11.13 22.98
CA MET A 788 -21.68 10.30 22.29
C MET A 788 -21.30 10.92 20.93
N LEU A 789 -22.28 11.37 20.15
CA LEU A 789 -22.04 12.04 18.88
C LEU A 789 -21.24 13.34 19.06
N MET A 790 -21.59 14.17 20.05
CA MET A 790 -20.87 15.42 20.33
C MET A 790 -19.43 15.16 20.81
N ALA A 791 -19.20 14.10 21.57
CA ALA A 791 -17.85 13.69 21.94
C ALA A 791 -17.03 13.26 20.72
N GLN A 792 -17.63 12.53 19.78
CA GLN A 792 -16.98 12.12 18.54
C GLN A 792 -16.62 13.31 17.66
N THR A 793 -17.51 14.29 17.47
CA THR A 793 -17.20 15.51 16.71
C THR A 793 -16.07 16.31 17.37
N GLY A 794 -16.06 16.38 18.71
CA GLY A 794 -14.95 16.96 19.47
C GLY A 794 -13.61 16.26 19.23
N GLN A 795 -13.60 14.93 19.08
CA GLN A 795 -12.38 14.19 18.72
C GLN A 795 -11.93 14.48 17.30
N VAL A 796 -12.86 14.52 16.33
CA VAL A 796 -12.58 14.89 14.94
C VAL A 796 -11.93 16.27 14.86
N ARG A 797 -12.47 17.27 15.56
CA ARG A 797 -11.87 18.62 15.63
C ARG A 797 -10.43 18.61 16.14
N ARG A 798 -10.13 17.85 17.20
CA ARG A 798 -8.76 17.72 17.74
C ARG A 798 -7.81 17.11 16.71
N GLN A 799 -8.27 16.10 15.98
CA GLN A 799 -7.47 15.46 14.93
C GLN A 799 -7.22 16.41 13.76
N ILE A 800 -8.23 17.17 13.34
CA ILE A 800 -8.09 18.21 12.32
C ILE A 800 -7.00 19.22 12.75
N VAL A 801 -7.07 19.74 13.98
CA VAL A 801 -6.07 20.68 14.51
C VAL A 801 -4.66 20.06 14.49
N GLU A 802 -4.52 18.81 14.93
CA GLU A 802 -3.23 18.11 14.92
C GLU A 802 -2.66 17.96 13.50
N VAL A 803 -3.52 17.63 12.53
CA VAL A 803 -3.15 17.48 11.11
C VAL A 803 -2.68 18.83 10.55
N VAL A 804 -3.44 19.91 10.80
CA VAL A 804 -3.09 21.27 10.36
C VAL A 804 -1.77 21.73 10.98
N LEU A 805 -1.60 21.59 12.30
CA LEU A 805 -0.38 21.99 13.00
C LEU A 805 0.88 21.24 12.53
N LYS A 806 0.71 19.99 12.09
CA LYS A 806 1.80 19.19 11.52
C LYS A 806 2.07 19.50 10.04
N GLY A 807 1.31 20.40 9.42
CA GLY A 807 1.37 20.67 7.98
C GLY A 807 1.01 19.44 7.14
N MET A 808 0.16 18.56 7.68
CA MET A 808 -0.31 17.38 6.99
C MET A 808 -1.59 17.69 6.20
N PRO A 809 -1.82 16.99 5.09
CA PRO A 809 -3.02 17.15 4.27
C PRO A 809 -4.27 16.68 5.03
N ILE A 810 -5.36 17.46 4.94
CA ILE A 810 -6.68 17.08 5.46
C ILE A 810 -7.22 15.91 4.67
N ARG A 811 -7.64 14.86 5.37
CA ARG A 811 -8.18 13.64 4.76
C ARG A 811 -9.70 13.74 4.54
N PRO A 812 -10.24 13.05 3.52
CA PRO A 812 -11.66 13.11 3.19
C PRO A 812 -12.62 12.67 4.31
N HIS A 813 -12.20 11.72 5.17
CA HIS A 813 -13.05 11.19 6.23
C HIS A 813 -13.46 12.23 7.28
N PHE A 814 -12.69 13.33 7.44
CA PHE A 814 -13.03 14.40 8.38
C PHE A 814 -14.29 15.15 7.93
N VAL A 815 -14.34 15.53 6.66
CA VAL A 815 -15.50 16.19 6.04
C VAL A 815 -16.71 15.28 6.17
N LEU A 816 -16.57 14.03 5.73
CA LEU A 816 -17.65 13.03 5.78
C LEU A 816 -18.17 12.78 7.20
N SER A 817 -17.29 12.75 8.21
CA SER A 817 -17.69 12.56 9.60
C SER A 817 -18.54 13.72 10.12
N LEU A 818 -18.13 14.95 9.80
CA LEU A 818 -18.85 16.15 10.23
C LEU A 818 -20.18 16.30 9.48
N GLU A 819 -20.21 15.98 8.18
CA GLU A 819 -21.45 15.90 7.39
C GLU A 819 -22.41 14.86 7.97
N ASN A 820 -21.94 13.64 8.23
CA ASN A 820 -22.77 12.59 8.83
C ASN A 820 -23.29 13.00 10.21
N ALA A 821 -22.47 13.65 11.04
CA ALA A 821 -22.89 14.13 12.34
C ALA A 821 -23.98 15.22 12.22
N LYS A 822 -23.79 16.16 11.29
CA LYS A 822 -24.75 17.22 11.00
C LYS A 822 -26.07 16.64 10.49
N ASP A 823 -26.02 15.78 9.48
CA ASP A 823 -27.19 15.11 8.90
C ASP A 823 -27.94 14.26 9.93
N SER A 824 -27.22 13.59 10.84
CA SER A 824 -27.82 12.80 11.92
C SER A 824 -28.62 13.67 12.88
N LEU A 825 -28.10 14.86 13.21
CA LEU A 825 -28.80 15.84 14.04
C LEU A 825 -30.00 16.43 13.31
N GLU A 826 -29.83 16.90 12.06
CA GLU A 826 -30.90 17.50 11.26
C GLU A 826 -32.07 16.54 11.04
N LYS A 827 -31.79 15.26 10.72
CA LYS A 827 -32.83 14.23 10.54
C LYS A 827 -33.54 13.84 11.83
N SER A 828 -32.91 14.07 12.99
CA SER A 828 -33.49 13.75 14.30
C SER A 828 -34.29 14.92 14.90
N CYS A 829 -34.21 16.12 14.31
CA CYS A 829 -35.00 17.29 14.71
C CYS A 829 -36.49 17.13 14.37
N LEU A 830 -37.34 17.85 15.11
CA LEU A 830 -38.75 18.01 14.75
C LEU A 830 -38.88 18.74 13.40
N PRO A 831 -39.87 18.39 12.55
CA PRO A 831 -40.05 19.01 11.23
C PRO A 831 -40.05 20.54 11.30
N ASP A 832 -39.31 21.19 10.40
CA ASP A 832 -39.18 22.64 10.28
C ASP A 832 -38.64 23.37 11.54
N THR A 833 -37.91 22.67 12.40
CA THR A 833 -37.28 23.26 13.60
C THR A 833 -35.87 22.71 13.85
N ASN A 834 -35.09 23.39 14.69
CA ASN A 834 -33.81 22.90 15.22
C ASN A 834 -33.97 22.27 16.61
N ARG A 835 -35.16 21.74 16.92
CA ARG A 835 -35.46 21.18 18.23
C ARG A 835 -35.38 19.67 18.21
N LEU A 836 -34.56 19.13 19.10
CA LEU A 836 -34.32 17.71 19.28
C LEU A 836 -35.02 17.23 20.55
N VAL A 837 -35.79 16.14 20.47
CA VAL A 837 -36.50 15.55 21.62
C VAL A 837 -35.87 14.21 21.95
N LEU A 838 -35.27 14.09 23.14
CA LEU A 838 -34.45 12.95 23.53
C LEU A 838 -35.00 12.24 24.76
N GLU A 839 -34.99 10.92 24.73
CA GLU A 839 -35.33 10.08 25.88
C GLU A 839 -34.20 10.10 26.93
N THR A 840 -34.56 10.28 28.20
CA THR A 840 -33.64 10.14 29.33
C THR A 840 -33.83 8.76 29.99
N THR A 841 -32.75 8.02 30.19
CA THR A 841 -32.82 6.70 30.83
C THR A 841 -33.08 6.84 32.34
N SER A 842 -34.29 6.52 32.81
CA SER A 842 -34.59 6.41 34.23
C SER A 842 -34.13 5.04 34.77
N HIS A 843 -32.94 4.99 35.38
CA HIS A 843 -32.58 3.88 36.27
C HIS A 843 -33.19 4.11 37.65
N SER A 844 -34.51 3.94 37.78
CA SER A 844 -35.15 3.75 39.09
C SER A 844 -36.45 2.98 38.90
N GLU A 845 -36.49 1.75 39.41
CA GLU A 845 -37.67 0.87 39.42
C GLU A 845 -38.83 1.40 40.31
N ASP A 846 -38.70 2.58 40.90
CA ASP A 846 -39.72 3.18 41.76
C ASP A 846 -40.12 4.57 41.28
N ALA A 847 -40.89 4.64 40.19
CA ALA A 847 -41.97 5.62 39.98
C ALA A 847 -42.63 5.39 38.61
N GLU A 848 -43.95 5.43 38.60
CA GLU A 848 -44.86 5.32 37.45
C GLU A 848 -44.34 5.97 36.15
N GLY A 849 -43.85 5.14 35.22
CA GLY A 849 -44.25 5.14 33.80
C GLY A 849 -44.21 6.42 32.95
N ALA A 850 -43.41 7.43 33.28
CA ALA A 850 -43.18 8.57 32.39
C ALA A 850 -41.79 8.47 31.75
N ASN A 851 -41.73 8.15 30.44
CA ASN A 851 -40.53 8.41 29.65
C ASN A 851 -40.29 9.93 29.72
N THR A 852 -39.32 10.35 30.54
CA THR A 852 -38.99 11.76 30.67
C THR A 852 -38.20 12.16 29.42
N HIS A 853 -38.81 13.01 28.58
CA HIS A 853 -38.18 13.53 27.38
C HIS A 853 -37.55 14.88 27.68
N ALA A 854 -36.34 15.10 27.18
CA ALA A 854 -35.65 16.39 27.23
C ALA A 854 -35.67 17.00 25.83
N THR A 855 -36.09 18.26 25.72
CA THR A 855 -36.07 19.00 24.46
C THR A 855 -34.90 19.97 24.45
N PHE A 856 -34.05 19.86 23.43
CA PHE A 856 -32.89 20.74 23.22
C PHE A 856 -33.11 21.57 21.95
N ASP A 857 -32.71 22.85 21.99
CA ASP A 857 -32.51 23.65 20.79
C ASP A 857 -31.04 23.51 20.39
N ILE A 858 -30.77 22.90 19.25
CA ILE A 858 -29.41 22.56 18.81
C ILE A 858 -28.89 23.51 17.72
N SER A 859 -29.45 24.72 17.63
CA SER A 859 -29.08 25.71 16.63
C SER A 859 -27.59 26.07 16.70
N ASP A 860 -27.01 26.12 17.89
CA ASP A 860 -25.59 26.43 18.10
C ASP A 860 -24.71 25.28 17.59
N GLU A 861 -25.03 24.04 17.92
CA GLU A 861 -24.27 22.85 17.48
C GLU A 861 -24.27 22.70 15.96
N LEU A 862 -25.41 22.95 15.31
CA LEU A 862 -25.52 22.94 13.84
C LEU A 862 -24.68 24.06 13.21
N SER A 863 -24.69 25.26 13.82
CA SER A 863 -23.87 26.38 13.37
C SER A 863 -22.38 26.07 13.49
N GLU A 864 -21.93 25.50 14.60
CA GLU A 864 -20.53 25.12 14.80
C GLU A 864 -20.07 24.03 13.82
N LEU A 865 -20.88 23.00 13.57
CA LEU A 865 -20.56 21.99 12.55
C LEU A 865 -20.45 22.60 11.15
N GLN A 866 -21.29 23.59 10.83
CA GLN A 866 -21.20 24.30 9.55
C GLN A 866 -19.92 25.15 9.45
N LYS A 867 -19.47 25.75 10.55
CA LYS A 867 -18.17 26.44 10.61
C LYS A 867 -17.01 25.47 10.40
N ASP A 868 -17.05 24.29 11.03
CA ASP A 868 -16.01 23.27 10.83
C ASP A 868 -15.93 22.83 9.37
N LEU A 869 -17.07 22.59 8.72
CA LEU A 869 -17.13 22.22 7.30
C LEU A 869 -16.60 23.35 6.39
N ALA A 870 -16.94 24.60 6.68
CA ALA A 870 -16.42 25.76 5.97
C ALA A 870 -14.89 25.89 6.13
N PHE A 871 -14.37 25.65 7.34
CA PHE A 871 -12.94 25.65 7.63
C PHE A 871 -12.20 24.54 6.86
N LEU A 872 -12.75 23.33 6.78
CA LEU A 872 -12.16 22.25 5.99
C LEU A 872 -12.16 22.58 4.50
N SER A 873 -13.26 23.15 3.98
CA SER A 873 -13.33 23.63 2.60
C SER A 873 -12.29 24.72 2.31
N PHE A 874 -12.04 25.63 3.26
CA PHE A 874 -11.03 26.67 3.13
C PHE A 874 -9.62 26.08 3.06
N ILE A 875 -9.26 25.18 3.99
CA ILE A 875 -7.93 24.57 4.05
C ILE A 875 -7.62 23.71 2.82
N GLN A 876 -8.65 23.13 2.21
CA GLN A 876 -8.52 22.32 1.00
C GLN A 876 -8.58 23.14 -0.30
N SER A 877 -8.87 24.44 -0.23
CA SER A 877 -8.91 25.30 -1.41
C SER A 877 -7.51 25.61 -1.95
N ASP A 878 -7.38 25.80 -3.25
CA ASP A 878 -6.12 26.19 -3.91
C ASP A 878 -5.68 27.64 -3.53
N GLU A 879 -6.50 28.37 -2.77
CA GLU A 879 -6.26 29.73 -2.25
C GLU A 879 -5.35 29.74 -0.99
N THR A 880 -4.45 28.76 -0.87
CA THR A 880 -3.55 28.55 0.28
C THR A 880 -2.58 29.71 0.56
N ASN A 881 -2.49 30.69 -0.34
CA ASN A 881 -1.62 31.87 -0.19
C ASN A 881 -2.31 33.09 0.41
N ASN A 882 -3.62 33.09 0.64
CA ASN A 882 -4.28 34.18 1.34
C ASN A 882 -4.37 33.89 2.83
N VAL A 883 -3.25 34.09 3.53
CA VAL A 883 -3.24 34.27 4.99
C VAL A 883 -4.27 35.35 5.39
N GLU A 884 -4.47 36.36 4.54
CA GLU A 884 -5.50 37.40 4.69
C GLU A 884 -6.92 36.81 4.73
N GLN A 885 -7.26 35.87 3.83
CA GLN A 885 -8.59 35.25 3.78
C GLN A 885 -8.80 34.24 4.90
N PHE A 886 -7.75 33.57 5.37
CA PHE A 886 -7.79 32.77 6.60
C PHE A 886 -8.08 33.64 7.82
N ILE A 887 -7.36 34.76 7.95
CA ILE A 887 -7.53 35.75 9.02
C ILE A 887 -8.91 36.39 8.94
N ASP A 888 -9.40 36.72 7.75
CA ASP A 888 -10.74 37.26 7.53
C ASP A 888 -11.83 36.26 7.88
N THR A 889 -11.62 34.97 7.55
CA THR A 889 -12.54 33.89 7.93
C THR A 889 -12.57 33.74 9.45
N LEU A 890 -11.41 33.67 10.12
CA LEU A 890 -11.33 33.64 11.58
C LEU A 890 -11.98 34.89 12.22
N GLY A 891 -11.75 36.06 11.64
CA GLY A 891 -12.34 37.32 12.08
C GLY A 891 -13.86 37.36 11.91
N SER A 892 -14.39 36.80 10.82
CA SER A 892 -15.83 36.71 10.55
C SER A 892 -16.60 35.91 11.60
N PHE A 893 -15.93 34.93 12.23
CA PHE A 893 -16.50 34.08 13.28
C PHE A 893 -16.11 34.49 14.70
N HIS A 894 -15.34 35.57 14.85
CA HIS A 894 -14.97 36.07 16.16
C HIS A 894 -16.22 36.59 16.92
N PRO A 895 -16.44 36.22 18.19
CA PRO A 895 -17.68 36.55 18.93
C PRO A 895 -17.99 38.05 19.01
N SER A 896 -16.93 38.87 18.99
CA SER A 896 -17.01 40.34 19.05
C SER A 896 -16.86 41.01 17.68
N GLY A 897 -16.92 40.22 16.60
CA GLY A 897 -16.76 40.65 15.21
C GLY A 897 -15.32 40.77 14.71
N PRO A 898 -15.13 40.98 13.39
CA PRO A 898 -13.82 40.97 12.73
C PRO A 898 -12.85 42.02 13.25
N THR A 899 -13.35 43.21 13.58
CA THR A 899 -12.52 44.32 14.07
C THR A 899 -11.88 44.01 15.42
N ALA A 900 -12.60 43.30 16.29
CA ALA A 900 -12.07 42.88 17.59
C ALA A 900 -10.99 41.80 17.44
N PHE A 901 -11.18 40.87 16.49
CA PHE A 901 -10.18 39.86 16.15
C PHE A 901 -8.87 40.50 15.68
N VAL A 902 -8.94 41.46 14.75
CA VAL A 902 -7.76 42.19 14.27
C VAL A 902 -7.02 42.86 15.43
N ALA A 903 -7.74 43.51 16.36
CA ALA A 903 -7.12 44.15 17.53
C ALA A 903 -6.45 43.16 18.51
N GLU A 904 -7.00 41.95 18.65
CA GLU A 904 -6.38 40.88 19.45
C GLU A 904 -5.14 40.31 18.78
N VAL A 905 -5.19 40.08 17.47
CA VAL A 905 -4.04 39.63 16.67
C VAL A 905 -2.93 40.68 16.69
N GLU A 906 -3.25 41.96 16.57
CA GLU A 906 -2.28 43.06 16.70
C GLU A 906 -1.64 43.10 18.10
N LYS A 907 -2.41 42.89 19.17
CA LYS A 907 -1.87 42.78 20.54
C LYS A 907 -0.97 41.56 20.69
N ALA A 908 -1.37 40.41 20.17
CA ALA A 908 -0.58 39.18 20.21
C ALA A 908 0.71 39.34 19.42
N ALA A 909 0.65 39.92 18.23
CA ALA A 909 1.81 40.24 17.40
C ALA A 909 2.74 41.24 18.08
N ALA A 910 2.21 42.29 18.72
CA ALA A 910 2.99 43.24 19.49
C ALA A 910 3.72 42.56 20.66
N LEU A 911 3.05 41.67 21.40
CA LEU A 911 3.66 40.84 22.45
C LEU A 911 4.76 39.91 21.92
N LEU A 912 4.58 39.37 20.70
CA LEU A 912 5.57 38.55 20.00
C LEU A 912 6.72 39.36 19.39
N THR A 913 6.56 40.65 19.18
CA THR A 913 7.60 41.53 18.60
C THR A 913 8.43 42.23 19.69
N LEU A 914 7.85 42.46 20.86
CA LEU A 914 8.47 43.21 21.98
C LEU A 914 9.47 42.40 22.83
N GLY A 915 9.76 41.13 22.50
CA GLY A 915 10.78 40.36 23.23
C GLY A 915 10.36 39.84 24.61
N ASP A 916 9.15 40.15 25.09
CA ASP A 916 8.71 39.88 26.48
C ASP A 916 8.15 38.44 26.68
N HIS A 917 8.57 37.51 25.83
CA HIS A 917 7.98 36.17 25.67
C HIS A 917 8.20 35.26 26.89
N PHE A 918 9.22 35.54 27.71
CA PHE A 918 9.53 34.69 28.86
C PHE A 918 8.53 34.83 30.01
N HIS A 919 7.82 35.96 30.13
CA HIS A 919 6.92 36.20 31.26
C HIS A 919 5.47 35.81 31.02
N TYR A 920 5.01 35.75 29.76
CA TYR A 920 3.59 35.57 29.45
C TYR A 920 3.23 34.26 28.74
N VAL A 921 4.19 33.56 28.12
CA VAL A 921 3.90 32.36 27.31
C VAL A 921 3.65 31.10 28.16
N PHE A 922 4.07 31.08 29.43
CA PHE A 922 3.95 29.90 30.31
C PHE A 922 2.94 30.02 31.45
N THR A 923 2.05 31.01 31.43
CA THR A 923 0.93 31.04 32.38
C THR A 923 -0.38 30.78 31.64
N ASP A 924 -0.78 29.51 31.65
CA ASP A 924 -2.13 28.95 31.41
C ASP A 924 -3.01 29.69 30.39
N ARG A 925 -2.95 29.24 29.13
CA ARG A 925 -4.13 29.13 28.26
C ARG A 925 -3.96 28.01 27.24
#